data_AF-A0A3Q1GXC2-F1
#
_entry.id   AF-A0A3Q1GXC2-F1
#
_cell.length_a   1.000
_cell.length_b   1.000
_cell.length_c   1.000
_cell.angle_alpha   90.00
_cell.angle_beta   90.00
_cell.angle_gamma   90.00
#
_symmetry.space_group_name_H-M   'P 1'
#
loop_
_entity.id
_entity.type
_entity.pdbx_description
1 polymer ?
#
loop_
_entity_poly.entity_id
_entity_poly.type
_entity_poly.pdbx_seq_one_letter_code
_entity_poly.pdbx_strand_id
1 'polypeptide(L)'
;MHFLQNLRCAVVKPLHSATVVAQHAVELRQYEETDPQRCLPVLLLIENSDKEYLDDLRNELEVAINSKQIQYGTLCFILLSCRRSHDPEARCRDSPLKNVAELEELGYEPDFILTFVLMSQEFSGDYVRGFVEHLLQDIDHRSVVTRFIHYVALLNTYVQNSFISQSHCEALLDLTIRLEKFRQHTFEKSLSDQAKLVFLHLRDEKTHIKSIRIIHPLVAKEILQQLCGTQQTQSTLAMNLLFENVLFEHRFGREEYLTFLRQLFLRQARISKGDEYDSLFSPLIDHVRENEKSPDTAIEVLKEAFECFHKDPFFAQQLARLLYTHEKFKEAKHWLETAAKQLPNNSYILNTKGQVYRKWFQAKCKAIDNILKTPQNTADAVETALKSLECFRESHRVMTSCGSFKFEYSINIWFHHINMTLCCFWGVPRRSPYRHFFKPSCLKNSRCQSSPECIISAFKFQKFLPKPSPRLGRSAPSLPRIHLFGDFPMTCLKQKRVHHPLTWLAKKFSVYGKYFSEACSTALLQQGKSIPAKLTPFQKRMIIYQLGGGNFISILSKLTDQSNGVRHLEDILSLYPSNPIQAKFGQRDIINYIVSHISLYCLSSQNAKVAPLKDLQALCRQFPSDKKRCLPSALFLLTLLHWPEDHDSACEKESKYETVQSAVEHLEKGYWTKMKDIPQRKRRIYTHFFLGNGTGLDKFVHKTKFQRITNRFSVSEKRMKWLRGEALKMPEITEMLKRVSGWTEDGVVYLEGPQKKKFSILPIYVPSVPHSNENITFNVGFTFRGPVAYNIIVNE
;
A
#
# COMPACT_ATOMS: atom_id res chain seq x y z
N MET A 1 29.42 -6.83 16.86
CA MET A 1 28.63 -7.97 17.40
C MET A 1 29.53 -9.17 17.69
N HIS A 2 30.34 -9.14 18.77
CA HIS A 2 31.18 -10.30 19.17
C HIS A 2 30.97 -10.72 20.65
N PHE A 3 30.14 -9.99 21.40
CA PHE A 3 29.91 -10.21 22.84
C PHE A 3 28.66 -11.04 23.19
N LEU A 4 27.77 -11.31 22.23
CA LEU A 4 26.54 -12.10 22.46
C LEU A 4 26.78 -13.59 22.80
N GLN A 5 28.03 -14.06 22.81
CA GLN A 5 28.39 -15.43 23.17
C GLN A 5 28.94 -15.59 24.60
N ASN A 6 29.25 -14.50 25.32
CA ASN A 6 30.06 -14.58 26.56
C ASN A 6 29.40 -13.98 27.82
N LEU A 7 28.25 -13.31 27.72
CA LEU A 7 27.57 -12.65 28.83
C LEU A 7 26.05 -12.80 28.71
N ARG A 8 25.36 -12.84 29.85
CA ARG A 8 23.90 -12.72 29.94
C ARG A 8 23.55 -11.31 30.37
N CYS A 9 22.51 -10.71 29.81
CA CYS A 9 22.18 -9.31 30.07
C CYS A 9 20.74 -9.15 30.59
N ALA A 10 20.54 -8.30 31.59
CA ALA A 10 19.22 -7.92 32.07
C ALA A 10 19.17 -6.44 32.47
N VAL A 11 17.97 -5.85 32.40
CA VAL A 11 17.68 -4.48 32.84
C VAL A 11 16.94 -4.54 34.16
N VAL A 12 17.48 -3.85 35.16
CA VAL A 12 16.88 -3.77 36.50
C VAL A 12 15.77 -2.72 36.48
N LYS A 13 14.55 -3.13 36.83
CA LYS A 13 13.44 -2.20 37.07
C LYS A 13 13.54 -1.70 38.52
N PRO A 14 13.69 -0.38 38.77
CA PRO A 14 13.89 0.17 40.13
C PRO A 14 12.75 -0.09 41.12
N LEU A 15 11.58 -0.52 40.64
CA LEU A 15 10.40 -0.83 41.45
C LEU A 15 10.56 -2.10 42.31
N HIS A 16 11.58 -2.93 42.04
CA HIS A 16 11.82 -4.17 42.77
C HIS A 16 12.93 -3.99 43.81
N SER A 17 12.77 -4.62 44.97
CA SER A 17 13.79 -4.61 46.03
C SER A 17 15.08 -5.28 45.56
N ALA A 18 16.21 -4.85 46.13
CA ALA A 18 17.54 -5.41 45.85
C ALA A 18 17.57 -6.95 45.96
N THR A 19 16.91 -7.52 46.98
CA THR A 19 16.79 -8.96 47.20
C THR A 19 16.11 -9.70 46.03
N VAL A 20 14.99 -9.17 45.53
CA VAL A 20 14.25 -9.78 44.41
C VAL A 20 15.09 -9.72 43.14
N VAL A 21 15.75 -8.59 42.90
CA VAL A 21 16.64 -8.42 41.74
C VAL A 21 17.84 -9.37 41.83
N ALA A 22 18.44 -9.53 43.01
CA ALA A 22 19.54 -10.46 43.23
C ALA A 22 19.12 -11.92 42.98
N GLN A 23 17.93 -12.31 43.43
CA GLN A 23 17.38 -13.65 43.16
C GLN A 23 17.21 -13.89 41.65
N HIS A 24 16.55 -12.96 40.94
CA HIS A 24 16.38 -13.07 39.49
C HIS A 24 17.72 -13.08 38.75
N ALA A 25 18.73 -12.34 39.21
CA ALA A 25 20.05 -12.32 38.60
C ALA A 25 20.76 -13.69 38.74
N VAL A 26 20.61 -14.37 39.89
CA VAL A 26 21.12 -15.73 40.08
C VAL A 26 20.37 -16.74 39.21
N GLU A 27 19.04 -16.66 39.14
CA GLU A 27 18.23 -17.53 38.28
C GLU A 27 18.62 -17.36 36.79
N LEU A 28 18.79 -16.10 36.37
CA LEU A 28 19.25 -15.78 35.02
C LEU A 28 20.66 -16.31 34.74
N ARG A 29 21.55 -16.33 35.75
CA ARG A 29 22.88 -16.92 35.63
C ARG A 29 22.84 -18.44 35.44
N GLN A 30 21.85 -19.12 36.01
CA GLN A 30 21.70 -20.59 35.99
C GLN A 30 20.77 -21.12 34.89
N TYR A 31 20.16 -20.24 34.11
CA TYR A 31 19.30 -20.61 32.98
C TYR A 31 20.06 -21.51 31.96
N GLU A 32 19.58 -22.71 31.64
CA GLU A 32 20.22 -23.67 30.71
C GLU A 32 21.62 -24.23 31.09
N GLU A 33 22.30 -23.71 32.13
CA GLU A 33 23.58 -24.25 32.65
C GLU A 33 23.53 -24.30 34.18
N THR A 34 23.63 -25.52 34.72
CA THR A 34 23.43 -25.79 36.15
C THR A 34 24.74 -25.88 36.93
N ASP A 35 25.89 -26.04 36.25
CA ASP A 35 27.21 -25.98 36.88
C ASP A 35 27.56 -24.53 37.25
N PRO A 36 27.63 -24.18 38.55
CA PRO A 36 27.90 -22.81 39.01
C PRO A 36 29.21 -22.22 38.50
N GLN A 37 30.19 -23.05 38.10
CA GLN A 37 31.48 -22.59 37.57
C GLN A 37 31.47 -22.34 36.07
N ARG A 38 30.54 -22.95 35.32
CA ARG A 38 30.42 -22.77 33.86
C ARG A 38 29.38 -21.72 33.46
N CYS A 39 28.55 -21.26 34.40
CA CYS A 39 27.60 -20.20 34.15
C CYS A 39 28.29 -18.89 33.72
N LEU A 40 27.78 -18.30 32.63
CA LEU A 40 28.24 -17.00 32.14
C LEU A 40 27.92 -15.87 33.15
N PRO A 41 28.74 -14.82 33.22
CA PRO A 41 28.45 -13.65 34.04
C PRO A 41 27.17 -12.94 33.58
N VAL A 42 26.45 -12.33 34.52
CA VAL A 42 25.27 -11.52 34.23
C VAL A 42 25.61 -10.03 34.31
N LEU A 43 25.43 -9.30 33.21
CA LEU A 43 25.46 -7.86 33.13
C LEU A 43 24.08 -7.30 33.51
N LEU A 44 24.01 -6.57 34.61
CA LEU A 44 22.83 -5.87 35.09
C LEU A 44 22.95 -4.38 34.74
N LEU A 45 22.07 -3.91 33.86
CA LEU A 45 21.92 -2.49 33.58
C LEU A 45 20.96 -1.87 34.59
N ILE A 46 21.43 -0.87 35.33
CA ILE A 46 20.68 -0.20 36.39
C ILE A 46 20.52 1.27 36.00
N GLU A 47 19.28 1.74 35.98
CA GLU A 47 18.96 3.09 35.55
C GLU A 47 18.66 4.01 36.73
N ASN A 48 19.34 5.16 36.77
CA ASN A 48 19.10 6.29 37.66
C ASN A 48 18.81 5.92 39.12
N SER A 49 19.58 4.97 39.65
CA SER A 49 19.43 4.48 41.02
C SER A 49 20.38 5.16 41.99
N ASP A 50 19.89 5.40 43.20
CA ASP A 50 20.65 6.00 44.27
C ASP A 50 21.81 5.08 44.70
N LYS A 51 22.81 5.69 45.34
CA LYS A 51 24.01 4.95 45.77
C LYS A 51 23.67 3.86 46.79
N GLU A 52 22.71 4.15 47.67
CA GLU A 52 22.22 3.23 48.69
C GLU A 52 21.64 1.96 48.05
N TYR A 53 20.78 2.10 47.03
CA TYR A 53 20.23 0.94 46.31
C TYR A 53 21.30 0.11 45.59
N LEU A 54 22.33 0.75 45.02
CA LEU A 54 23.44 0.02 44.37
C LEU A 54 24.28 -0.75 45.39
N ASP A 55 24.53 -0.15 46.56
CA ASP A 55 25.27 -0.78 47.64
C ASP A 55 24.46 -1.95 48.22
N ASP A 56 23.15 -1.78 48.41
CA ASP A 56 22.22 -2.85 48.83
C ASP A 56 22.18 -4.00 47.81
N LEU A 57 22.03 -3.70 46.52
CA LEU A 57 22.01 -4.70 45.47
C LEU A 57 23.34 -5.46 45.39
N ARG A 58 24.47 -4.77 45.56
CA ARG A 58 25.76 -5.43 45.63
C ARG A 58 25.85 -6.39 46.81
N ASN A 59 25.41 -5.96 47.99
CA ASN A 59 25.40 -6.80 49.19
C ASN A 59 24.48 -8.03 49.00
N GLU A 60 23.29 -7.85 48.46
CA GLU A 60 22.33 -8.94 48.20
C GLU A 60 22.85 -9.93 47.15
N LEU A 61 23.54 -9.44 46.10
CA LEU A 61 24.20 -10.31 45.11
C LEU A 61 25.38 -11.09 45.71
N GLU A 62 26.18 -10.46 46.56
CA GLU A 62 27.28 -11.13 47.29
C GLU A 62 26.71 -12.22 48.21
N VAL A 63 25.67 -11.93 48.98
CA VAL A 63 24.97 -12.91 49.84
C VAL A 63 24.40 -14.07 49.01
N ALA A 64 23.73 -13.76 47.89
CA ALA A 64 23.12 -14.77 47.04
C ALA A 64 24.16 -15.72 46.41
N ILE A 65 25.36 -15.24 46.06
CA ILE A 65 26.45 -16.06 45.49
C ILE A 65 27.23 -16.83 46.55
N ASN A 66 27.41 -16.26 47.74
CA ASN A 66 28.08 -16.96 48.85
C ASN A 66 27.37 -18.28 49.20
N SER A 67 26.07 -18.37 48.96
CA SER A 67 25.29 -19.62 49.11
C SER A 67 25.60 -20.72 48.07
N LYS A 68 26.36 -20.41 47.00
CA LYS A 68 26.54 -21.27 45.81
C LYS A 68 27.94 -21.90 45.66
N GLN A 69 28.84 -21.74 46.65
CA GLN A 69 30.19 -22.35 46.69
C GLN A 69 31.02 -22.12 45.40
N ILE A 70 31.00 -20.89 44.87
CA ILE A 70 31.75 -20.52 43.65
C ILE A 70 33.23 -20.28 44.00
N GLN A 71 34.14 -20.63 43.08
CA GLN A 71 35.57 -20.34 43.26
C GLN A 71 35.84 -18.84 43.43
N TYR A 72 36.76 -18.54 44.34
CA TYR A 72 37.17 -17.17 44.61
C TYR A 72 37.82 -16.54 43.37
N GLY A 73 37.32 -15.37 42.96
CA GLY A 73 37.79 -14.65 41.76
C GLY A 73 36.97 -14.89 40.49
N THR A 74 35.94 -15.75 40.50
CA THR A 74 35.03 -15.91 39.35
C THR A 74 34.09 -14.71 39.19
N LEU A 75 34.11 -14.06 38.01
CA LEU A 75 33.22 -12.96 37.69
C LEU A 75 31.77 -13.45 37.54
N CYS A 76 30.91 -13.10 38.51
CA CYS A 76 29.51 -13.53 38.50
C CYS A 76 28.56 -12.45 37.97
N PHE A 77 28.80 -11.20 38.34
CA PHE A 77 27.94 -10.08 38.01
C PHE A 77 28.74 -8.86 37.57
N ILE A 78 28.21 -8.13 36.59
CA ILE A 78 28.71 -6.82 36.18
C ILE A 78 27.57 -5.84 36.39
N LEU A 79 27.78 -4.81 37.22
CA LEU A 79 26.78 -3.75 37.44
C LEU A 79 27.14 -2.56 36.57
N LEU A 80 26.30 -2.26 35.59
CA LEU A 80 26.41 -1.05 34.77
C LEU A 80 25.33 -0.06 35.20
N SER A 81 25.71 0.93 36.00
CA SER A 81 24.80 1.96 36.49
C SER A 81 24.84 3.20 35.59
N CYS A 82 23.75 3.49 34.90
CA CYS A 82 23.59 4.75 34.17
C CYS A 82 22.92 5.79 35.08
N ARG A 83 23.69 6.79 35.53
CA ARG A 83 23.16 7.93 36.31
C ARG A 83 22.94 9.13 35.41
N ARG A 84 21.79 9.78 35.56
CA ARG A 84 21.53 11.05 34.87
C ARG A 84 22.18 12.18 35.66
N SER A 85 22.93 13.02 34.97
CA SER A 85 23.54 14.23 35.54
C SER A 85 23.39 15.36 34.55
N HIS A 86 23.09 16.56 35.05
CA HIS A 86 23.10 17.79 34.27
C HIS A 86 24.53 18.29 33.96
N ASP A 87 25.51 17.79 34.69
CA ASP A 87 26.94 18.01 34.46
C ASP A 87 27.69 16.66 34.59
N PRO A 88 27.68 15.84 33.53
CA PRO A 88 28.35 14.53 33.56
C PRO A 88 29.88 14.68 33.66
N GLU A 89 30.45 15.77 33.14
CA GLU A 89 31.88 16.02 33.18
C GLU A 89 32.38 16.29 34.60
N ALA A 90 31.70 17.13 35.40
CA ALA A 90 32.07 17.33 36.80
C ALA A 90 31.95 16.04 37.61
N ARG A 91 30.89 15.26 37.40
CA ARG A 91 30.70 13.97 38.07
C ARG A 91 31.79 12.94 37.70
N CYS A 92 32.31 13.00 36.48
CA CYS A 92 33.44 12.17 36.07
C CYS A 92 34.75 12.67 36.70
N ARG A 93 34.95 13.98 36.81
CA ARG A 93 36.08 14.57 37.54
C ARG A 93 36.09 14.19 39.03
N ASP A 94 34.92 14.05 39.66
CA ASP A 94 34.79 13.65 41.07
C ASP A 94 35.22 12.20 41.35
N SER A 95 35.16 11.31 40.35
CA SER A 95 35.51 9.89 40.50
C SER A 95 35.93 9.26 39.16
N PRO A 96 37.10 9.63 38.61
CA PRO A 96 37.51 9.30 37.24
C PRO A 96 37.73 7.80 37.01
N LEU A 97 37.96 7.02 38.08
CA LEU A 97 38.11 5.56 38.01
C LEU A 97 36.77 4.79 38.06
N LYS A 98 35.65 5.46 38.37
CA LYS A 98 34.33 4.84 38.55
C LYS A 98 33.27 5.38 37.59
N ASN A 99 33.46 6.58 37.07
CA ASN A 99 32.53 7.27 36.19
C ASN A 99 33.23 7.54 34.86
N VAL A 100 32.59 7.16 33.75
CA VAL A 100 33.10 7.40 32.39
C VAL A 100 32.08 8.29 31.68
N ALA A 101 32.53 9.45 31.19
CA ALA A 101 31.71 10.39 30.42
C ALA A 101 31.64 10.00 28.93
N GLU A 102 32.69 9.36 28.41
CA GLU A 102 32.84 9.04 26.99
C GLU A 102 32.55 7.57 26.70
N LEU A 103 31.49 7.31 25.94
CA LEU A 103 31.13 5.98 25.44
C LEU A 103 32.09 5.44 24.36
N GLU A 104 33.04 6.26 23.89
CA GLU A 104 34.00 5.89 22.84
C GLU A 104 34.99 4.79 23.28
N GLU A 105 35.40 4.74 24.55
CA GLU A 105 36.38 3.72 25.03
C GLU A 105 35.79 2.30 25.13
N LEU A 106 34.46 2.15 25.20
CA LEU A 106 33.79 0.84 25.28
C LEU A 106 33.41 0.26 23.90
N GLY A 107 33.65 1.00 22.81
CA GLY A 107 33.35 0.55 21.44
C GLY A 107 31.85 0.43 21.12
N TYR A 108 30.97 1.11 21.86
CA TYR A 108 29.52 1.15 21.60
C TYR A 108 29.14 2.46 20.92
N GLU A 109 28.29 2.40 19.89
CA GLU A 109 27.66 3.62 19.37
C GLU A 109 26.67 4.18 20.43
N PRO A 110 26.81 5.46 20.84
CA PRO A 110 25.95 6.11 21.85
C PRO A 110 24.46 6.01 21.56
N ASP A 111 24.11 5.94 20.27
CA ASP A 111 22.76 5.70 19.75
C ASP A 111 22.08 4.51 20.42
N PHE A 112 22.81 3.44 20.75
CA PHE A 112 22.22 2.24 21.31
C PHE A 112 21.80 2.39 22.75
N ILE A 113 22.57 3.04 23.63
CA ILE A 113 22.28 3.03 25.07
C ILE A 113 21.09 3.91 25.41
N LEU A 114 21.09 5.15 24.92
CA LEU A 114 20.03 6.09 25.26
C LEU A 114 18.70 5.73 24.55
N THR A 115 18.79 5.19 23.32
CA THR A 115 17.62 4.59 22.65
C THR A 115 17.16 3.32 23.37
N PHE A 116 18.08 2.47 23.84
CA PHE A 116 17.74 1.26 24.59
C PHE A 116 17.05 1.57 25.91
N VAL A 117 17.50 2.60 26.62
CA VAL A 117 16.85 3.12 27.83
C VAL A 117 15.42 3.59 27.50
N LEU A 118 15.26 4.44 26.47
CA LEU A 118 13.93 4.88 26.03
C LEU A 118 13.03 3.70 25.59
N MET A 119 13.61 2.69 24.92
CA MET A 119 12.93 1.46 24.52
C MET A 119 12.54 0.59 25.71
N SER A 120 13.36 0.52 26.76
CA SER A 120 13.11 -0.29 27.96
C SER A 120 11.92 0.23 28.78
N GLN A 121 11.64 1.54 28.67
CA GLN A 121 10.46 2.20 29.22
C GLN A 121 9.31 2.29 28.19
N GLU A 122 9.42 1.54 27.09
CA GLU A 122 8.46 1.48 25.98
C GLU A 122 8.07 2.85 25.39
N PHE A 123 8.96 3.84 25.48
CA PHE A 123 8.69 5.24 25.14
C PHE A 123 7.42 5.80 25.80
N SER A 124 7.18 5.47 27.07
CA SER A 124 6.01 6.01 27.80
C SER A 124 6.02 7.54 27.77
N GLY A 125 4.86 8.14 27.48
CA GLY A 125 4.75 9.58 27.20
C GLY A 125 5.20 10.45 28.38
N ASP A 126 4.88 10.05 29.61
CA ASP A 126 5.26 10.78 30.82
C ASP A 126 6.77 10.69 31.10
N TYR A 127 7.38 9.54 30.78
CA TYR A 127 8.82 9.39 30.87
C TYR A 127 9.56 10.28 29.87
N VAL A 128 9.11 10.30 28.60
CA VAL A 128 9.73 11.14 27.57
C VAL A 128 9.58 12.62 27.93
N ARG A 129 8.41 13.03 28.43
CA ARG A 129 8.16 14.39 28.93
C ARG A 129 9.15 14.76 30.03
N GLY A 130 9.21 13.96 31.09
CA GLY A 130 10.13 14.21 32.21
C GLY A 130 11.59 14.20 31.76
N PHE A 131 11.99 13.26 30.90
CA PHE A 131 13.35 13.21 30.35
C PHE A 131 13.72 14.51 29.62
N VAL A 132 12.82 15.03 28.78
CA VAL A 132 13.05 16.27 28.04
C VAL A 132 13.01 17.50 28.95
N GLU A 133 12.14 17.54 29.96
CA GLU A 133 12.10 18.63 30.96
C GLU A 133 13.45 18.78 31.66
N HIS A 134 14.05 17.67 32.08
CA HIS A 134 15.37 17.67 32.71
C HIS A 134 16.48 18.03 31.71
N LEU A 135 16.37 17.58 30.45
CA LEU A 135 17.34 17.88 29.40
C LEU A 135 17.39 19.36 29.03
N LEU A 136 16.24 20.04 29.10
CA LEU A 136 16.08 21.44 28.74
C LEU A 136 16.12 22.39 29.95
N GLN A 137 16.43 21.87 31.14
CA GLN A 137 16.49 22.68 32.36
C GLN A 137 17.48 23.85 32.19
N ASP A 138 17.08 25.04 32.60
CA ASP A 138 17.85 26.29 32.55
C ASP A 138 18.31 26.72 31.13
N ILE A 139 17.62 26.23 30.08
CA ILE A 139 17.95 26.61 28.71
C ILE A 139 17.66 28.10 28.42
N ASP A 140 18.63 28.79 27.82
CA ASP A 140 18.41 30.17 27.35
C ASP A 140 17.61 30.16 26.04
N HIS A 141 16.32 30.50 26.14
CA HIS A 141 15.40 30.58 25.02
C HIS A 141 15.79 31.62 23.95
N ARG A 142 16.65 32.60 24.28
CA ARG A 142 17.07 33.66 23.34
C ARG A 142 18.35 33.30 22.57
N SER A 143 19.04 32.24 22.96
CA SER A 143 20.32 31.87 22.36
C SER A 143 20.15 31.34 20.93
N VAL A 144 21.17 31.57 20.09
CA VAL A 144 21.25 30.99 18.74
C VAL A 144 21.29 29.47 18.80
N VAL A 145 21.89 28.90 19.86
CA VAL A 145 21.97 27.45 20.10
C VAL A 145 20.56 26.87 20.34
N THR A 146 19.71 27.54 21.13
CA THR A 146 18.33 27.09 21.35
C THR A 146 17.49 27.22 20.09
N ARG A 147 17.67 28.29 19.30
CA ARG A 147 17.05 28.40 17.96
C ARG A 147 17.50 27.25 17.06
N PHE A 148 18.74 26.84 17.15
CA PHE A 148 19.26 25.72 16.40
C PHE A 148 18.68 24.37 16.85
N ILE A 149 18.55 24.14 18.17
CA ILE A 149 17.83 22.98 18.72
C ILE A 149 16.42 22.89 18.15
N HIS A 150 15.69 24.02 18.08
CA HIS A 150 14.35 24.05 17.48
C HIS A 150 14.35 23.58 16.02
N TYR A 151 15.30 24.04 15.20
CA TYR A 151 15.37 23.64 13.79
C TYR A 151 15.65 22.14 13.61
N VAL A 152 16.59 21.59 14.38
CA VAL A 152 16.87 20.15 14.36
C VAL A 152 15.67 19.34 14.87
N ALA A 153 15.02 19.80 15.95
CA ALA A 153 13.81 19.18 16.50
C ALA A 153 12.66 19.18 15.49
N LEU A 154 12.43 20.29 14.79
CA LEU A 154 11.41 20.39 13.75
C LEU A 154 11.63 19.39 12.61
N LEU A 155 12.86 19.32 12.09
CA LEU A 155 13.22 18.39 11.03
C LEU A 155 13.11 16.94 11.50
N ASN A 156 13.66 16.60 12.67
CA ASN A 156 13.66 15.22 13.18
C ASN A 156 12.27 14.73 13.62
N THR A 157 11.37 15.65 13.98
CA THR A 157 9.95 15.34 14.26
C THR A 157 9.21 14.89 13.00
N TYR A 158 9.41 15.60 11.88
CA TYR A 158 8.57 15.43 10.68
C TYR A 158 9.27 14.71 9.52
N VAL A 159 10.59 14.63 9.54
CA VAL A 159 11.44 13.99 8.54
C VAL A 159 12.34 13.00 9.26
N GLN A 160 11.89 11.75 9.34
CA GLN A 160 12.63 10.66 9.97
C GLN A 160 14.05 10.53 9.41
N ASN A 161 15.02 10.32 10.30
CA ASN A 161 16.46 10.19 9.99
C ASN A 161 17.06 11.41 9.28
N SER A 162 16.44 12.58 9.36
CA SER A 162 17.09 13.82 8.94
C SER A 162 18.25 14.16 9.88
N PHE A 163 19.24 14.84 9.33
CA PHE A 163 20.40 15.33 10.06
C PHE A 163 20.86 16.65 9.44
N ILE A 164 21.64 17.41 10.19
CA ILE A 164 22.27 18.64 9.71
C ILE A 164 23.78 18.45 9.82
N SER A 165 24.54 18.74 8.77
CA SER A 165 26.01 18.60 8.85
C SER A 165 26.58 19.55 9.92
N GLN A 166 27.64 19.17 10.61
CA GLN A 166 28.34 20.04 11.56
C GLN A 166 28.72 21.39 10.93
N SER A 167 29.12 21.39 9.66
CA SER A 167 29.47 22.63 8.94
C SER A 167 28.32 23.64 8.79
N HIS A 168 27.08 23.16 8.67
CA HIS A 168 25.89 24.04 8.68
C HIS A 168 25.68 24.64 10.08
N CYS A 169 25.93 23.85 11.12
CA CYS A 169 25.83 24.28 12.51
C CYS A 169 26.87 25.37 12.82
N GLU A 170 28.12 25.12 12.40
CA GLU A 170 29.22 26.07 12.52
C GLU A 170 28.92 27.38 11.80
N ALA A 171 28.33 27.33 10.60
CA ALA A 171 27.91 28.51 9.86
C ALA A 171 26.83 29.30 10.60
N LEU A 172 25.81 28.63 11.16
CA LEU A 172 24.75 29.28 11.92
C LEU A 172 25.25 29.92 13.22
N LEU A 173 26.26 29.33 13.84
CA LEU A 173 26.92 29.84 15.05
C LEU A 173 28.05 30.85 14.75
N ASP A 174 28.25 31.21 13.48
CA ASP A 174 29.30 32.13 13.00
C ASP A 174 30.72 31.75 13.46
N LEU A 175 31.03 30.45 13.46
CA LEU A 175 32.32 29.94 13.93
C LEU A 175 33.40 30.07 12.84
N THR A 176 34.39 30.92 13.10
CA THR A 176 35.57 31.03 12.22
C THR A 176 36.61 29.97 12.57
N ILE A 177 36.66 28.88 11.81
CA ILE A 177 37.60 27.78 12.05
C ILE A 177 38.94 28.07 11.37
N ARG A 178 39.95 28.45 12.15
CA ARG A 178 41.31 28.77 11.65
C ARG A 178 42.23 27.56 11.58
N LEU A 179 41.98 26.51 12.36
CA LEU A 179 42.83 25.31 12.43
C LEU A 179 41.95 24.05 12.52
N GLU A 180 42.11 23.14 11.55
CA GLU A 180 41.27 21.94 11.41
C GLU A 180 41.40 20.98 12.60
N LYS A 181 42.59 20.91 13.22
CA LYS A 181 42.87 20.05 14.39
C LYS A 181 42.02 20.37 15.62
N PHE A 182 41.56 21.62 15.78
CA PHE A 182 40.76 22.05 16.94
C PHE A 182 39.28 22.25 16.61
N ARG A 183 38.88 22.00 15.36
CA ARG A 183 37.53 22.27 14.86
C ARG A 183 36.44 21.63 15.73
N GLN A 184 36.63 20.36 16.13
CA GLN A 184 35.67 19.64 16.97
C GLN A 184 35.50 20.30 18.33
N HIS A 185 36.61 20.51 19.02
CA HIS A 185 36.61 21.11 20.36
C HIS A 185 36.08 22.56 20.34
N THR A 186 36.38 23.35 19.31
CA THR A 186 35.81 24.70 19.15
C THR A 186 34.29 24.65 18.94
N PHE A 187 33.80 23.67 18.17
CA PHE A 187 32.37 23.46 17.97
C PHE A 187 31.68 23.03 19.27
N GLU A 188 32.20 22.04 19.99
CA GLU A 188 31.61 21.58 21.26
C GLU A 188 31.59 22.69 22.32
N LYS A 189 32.62 23.55 22.37
CA LYS A 189 32.67 24.69 23.30
C LYS A 189 31.66 25.80 22.99
N SER A 190 31.16 25.89 21.76
CA SER A 190 30.15 26.90 21.40
C SER A 190 28.71 26.41 21.63
N LEU A 191 28.52 25.12 21.88
CA LEU A 191 27.24 24.54 22.27
C LEU A 191 26.98 24.77 23.77
N SER A 192 25.72 25.00 24.12
CA SER A 192 25.28 24.94 25.52
C SER A 192 25.32 23.50 26.02
N ASP A 193 25.35 23.31 27.35
CA ASP A 193 25.41 21.97 27.93
C ASP A 193 24.18 21.13 27.56
N GLN A 194 23.00 21.75 27.48
CA GLN A 194 21.79 21.10 26.97
C GLN A 194 21.95 20.67 25.52
N ALA A 195 22.54 21.51 24.65
CA ALA A 195 22.74 21.17 23.25
C ALA A 195 23.69 19.98 23.06
N LYS A 196 24.77 19.90 23.86
CA LYS A 196 25.70 18.77 23.85
C LYS A 196 24.99 17.45 24.23
N LEU A 197 24.01 17.51 25.13
CA LEU A 197 23.22 16.35 25.54
C LEU A 197 22.11 15.99 24.53
N VAL A 198 21.52 16.99 23.87
CA VAL A 198 20.44 16.82 22.88
C VAL A 198 20.96 16.25 21.56
N PHE A 199 22.15 16.67 21.13
CA PHE A 199 22.69 16.33 19.82
C PHE A 199 23.54 15.05 19.86
N LEU A 200 23.15 14.10 19.03
CA LEU A 200 24.01 12.99 18.65
C LEU A 200 24.90 13.41 17.48
N HIS A 201 26.18 13.14 17.63
CA HIS A 201 27.16 13.35 16.57
C HIS A 201 27.30 12.07 15.74
N LEU A 202 26.98 12.20 14.46
CA LEU A 202 27.13 11.14 13.47
C LEU A 202 28.36 11.39 12.63
N ARG A 203 29.00 10.30 12.21
CA ARG A 203 30.11 10.34 11.25
C ARG A 203 29.81 9.38 10.12
N ASP A 204 29.72 9.91 8.91
CA ASP A 204 29.58 9.08 7.71
C ASP A 204 30.91 8.37 7.41
N GLU A 205 30.91 7.05 7.32
CA GLU A 205 32.12 6.24 7.13
C GLU A 205 32.79 6.48 5.77
N LYS A 206 32.04 6.87 4.74
CA LYS A 206 32.53 7.01 3.36
C LYS A 206 33.04 8.40 3.06
N THR A 207 32.31 9.41 3.52
CA THR A 207 32.57 10.83 3.25
C THR A 207 33.29 11.52 4.40
N HIS A 208 33.36 10.86 5.57
CA HIS A 208 33.86 11.43 6.83
C HIS A 208 33.17 12.73 7.27
N ILE A 209 32.02 13.06 6.67
CA ILE A 209 31.23 14.23 7.03
C ILE A 209 30.63 13.97 8.41
N LYS A 210 30.88 14.92 9.32
CA LYS A 210 30.23 14.97 10.64
C LYS A 210 28.88 15.63 10.51
N SER A 211 27.87 15.05 11.12
CA SER A 211 26.52 15.59 11.18
C SER A 211 25.93 15.42 12.56
N ILE A 212 24.84 16.12 12.83
CA ILE A 212 24.13 16.03 14.09
C ILE A 212 22.66 15.74 13.88
N ARG A 213 22.06 15.05 14.85
CA ARG A 213 20.62 14.80 14.95
C ARG A 213 20.19 14.63 16.41
N ILE A 214 18.90 14.67 16.65
CA ILE A 214 18.29 14.23 17.91
C ILE A 214 18.04 12.72 17.83
N ILE A 215 18.25 12.04 18.94
CA ILE A 215 18.21 10.57 19.04
C ILE A 215 16.98 9.90 18.47
N HIS A 216 15.80 10.48 18.72
CA HIS A 216 14.56 9.85 18.34
C HIS A 216 13.48 10.88 18.00
N PRO A 217 12.63 10.64 16.98
CA PRO A 217 11.55 11.56 16.63
C PRO A 217 10.58 11.89 17.77
N LEU A 218 10.35 10.96 18.71
CA LEU A 218 9.51 11.25 19.89
C LEU A 218 10.16 12.24 20.85
N VAL A 219 11.48 12.14 21.04
CA VAL A 219 12.25 13.10 21.85
C VAL A 219 12.27 14.45 21.15
N ALA A 220 12.53 14.47 19.83
CA ALA A 220 12.48 15.69 19.03
C ALA A 220 11.10 16.38 19.09
N LYS A 221 10.01 15.60 19.02
CA LYS A 221 8.64 16.11 19.12
C LYS A 221 8.36 16.73 20.47
N GLU A 222 8.81 16.08 21.55
CA GLU A 222 8.63 16.58 22.91
C GLU A 222 9.47 17.84 23.16
N ILE A 223 10.74 17.88 22.69
CA ILE A 223 11.58 19.09 22.71
C ILE A 223 10.87 20.25 22.02
N LEU A 224 10.31 20.00 20.82
CA LEU A 224 9.59 21.01 20.07
C LEU A 224 8.34 21.48 20.83
N GLN A 225 7.62 20.59 21.50
CA GLN A 225 6.44 20.94 22.28
C GLN A 225 6.79 21.79 23.52
N GLN A 226 7.86 21.46 24.23
CA GLN A 226 8.26 22.18 25.45
C GLN A 226 8.90 23.54 25.12
N LEU A 227 9.72 23.64 24.06
CA LEU A 227 10.38 24.89 23.71
C LEU A 227 9.47 25.89 22.96
N CYS A 228 8.51 25.42 22.15
CA CYS A 228 7.62 26.32 21.40
C CYS A 228 6.65 27.12 22.30
N GLY A 229 6.38 26.67 23.53
CA GLY A 229 5.55 27.38 24.50
C GLY A 229 4.18 27.82 23.95
N THR A 230 3.65 28.93 24.45
CA THR A 230 2.39 29.55 23.97
C THR A 230 2.59 30.60 22.87
N GLN A 231 3.82 31.06 22.65
CA GLN A 231 4.13 32.22 21.79
C GLN A 231 4.67 31.84 20.41
N GLN A 232 5.29 30.67 20.24
CA GLN A 232 5.92 30.27 18.98
C GLN A 232 5.20 29.06 18.39
N THR A 233 4.67 29.21 17.17
CA THR A 233 4.07 28.09 16.44
C THR A 233 5.10 27.35 15.61
N GLN A 234 4.81 26.11 15.25
CA GLN A 234 5.69 25.33 14.39
C GLN A 234 5.66 25.87 12.95
N SER A 235 4.54 26.49 12.52
CA SER A 235 4.51 27.25 11.28
C SER A 235 5.52 28.40 11.27
N THR A 236 5.62 29.15 12.36
CA THR A 236 6.54 30.29 12.49
C THR A 236 7.98 29.81 12.51
N LEU A 237 8.25 28.71 13.21
CA LEU A 237 9.58 28.10 13.21
C LEU A 237 9.98 27.57 11.82
N ALA A 238 9.06 26.94 11.09
CA ALA A 238 9.29 26.49 9.72
C ALA A 238 9.57 27.65 8.76
N MET A 239 8.87 28.78 8.94
CA MET A 239 9.12 30.02 8.21
C MET A 239 10.51 30.58 8.51
N ASN A 240 10.88 30.67 9.79
CA ASN A 240 12.21 31.13 10.18
C ASN A 240 13.30 30.24 9.57
N LEU A 241 13.14 28.91 9.62
CA LEU A 241 14.07 27.96 9.01
C LEU A 241 14.22 28.14 7.49
N LEU A 242 13.14 28.47 6.78
CA LEU A 242 13.19 28.76 5.33
C LEU A 242 14.00 30.02 5.01
N PHE A 243 13.95 31.03 5.88
CA PHE A 243 14.64 32.31 5.70
C PHE A 243 16.04 32.37 6.29
N GLU A 244 16.54 31.29 6.91
CA GLU A 244 17.93 31.19 7.34
C GLU A 244 18.84 31.00 6.11
N ASN A 245 19.16 32.10 5.43
CA ASN A 245 20.02 32.12 4.25
C ASN A 245 21.37 31.43 4.50
N VAL A 246 21.92 31.57 5.71
CA VAL A 246 23.16 30.92 6.13
C VAL A 246 23.08 29.41 5.95
N LEU A 247 21.95 28.79 6.30
CA LEU A 247 21.74 27.35 6.12
C LEU A 247 21.38 26.99 4.68
N PHE A 248 20.57 27.82 4.01
CA PHE A 248 20.06 27.53 2.66
C PHE A 248 21.14 27.63 1.57
N GLU A 249 22.07 28.57 1.72
CA GLU A 249 23.16 28.87 0.78
C GLU A 249 24.47 28.16 1.13
N HIS A 250 24.53 27.48 2.28
CA HIS A 250 25.73 26.77 2.72
C HIS A 250 26.19 25.75 1.69
N ARG A 251 27.50 25.65 1.47
CA ARG A 251 28.06 24.83 0.37
C ARG A 251 28.14 23.34 0.71
N PHE A 252 28.45 22.98 1.95
CA PHE A 252 28.79 21.59 2.32
C PHE A 252 27.58 20.84 2.89
N GLY A 253 27.23 19.68 2.33
CA GLY A 253 26.04 18.91 2.73
C GLY A 253 24.71 19.57 2.34
N ARG A 254 24.77 20.53 1.38
CA ARG A 254 23.63 21.36 0.96
C ARG A 254 22.50 20.52 0.36
N GLU A 255 22.85 19.55 -0.47
CA GLU A 255 21.86 18.74 -1.20
C GLU A 255 21.01 17.90 -0.24
N GLU A 256 21.63 17.31 0.77
CA GLU A 256 20.94 16.55 1.82
C GLU A 256 20.05 17.47 2.66
N TYR A 257 20.58 18.61 3.11
CA TYR A 257 19.81 19.60 3.88
C TYR A 257 18.59 20.10 3.11
N LEU A 258 18.76 20.55 1.85
CA LEU A 258 17.67 20.98 1.00
C LEU A 258 16.70 19.84 0.69
N THR A 259 17.17 18.60 0.59
CA THR A 259 16.30 17.43 0.44
C THR A 259 15.43 17.23 1.67
N PHE A 260 15.97 17.32 2.88
CA PHE A 260 15.20 17.22 4.12
C PHE A 260 14.21 18.38 4.28
N LEU A 261 14.66 19.61 4.03
CA LEU A 261 13.81 20.79 4.09
C LEU A 261 12.68 20.71 3.06
N ARG A 262 12.96 20.26 1.84
CA ARG A 262 11.93 20.00 0.82
C ARG A 262 10.95 18.91 1.26
N GLN A 263 11.42 17.85 1.92
CA GLN A 263 10.55 16.80 2.46
C GLN A 263 9.66 17.30 3.60
N LEU A 264 10.13 18.22 4.44
CA LEU A 264 9.35 18.83 5.52
C LEU A 264 8.01 19.39 5.03
N PHE A 265 8.00 20.01 3.85
CA PHE A 265 6.79 20.60 3.25
C PHE A 265 6.03 19.68 2.28
N LEU A 266 6.71 18.72 1.63
CA LEU A 266 6.12 17.93 0.52
C LEU A 266 5.91 16.44 0.82
N ARG A 267 6.67 15.84 1.75
CA ARG A 267 6.63 14.38 1.99
C ARG A 267 5.31 14.00 2.65
N GLN A 268 4.44 13.37 1.88
CA GLN A 268 3.20 12.80 2.39
C GLN A 268 3.45 11.51 3.19
N ALA A 269 2.79 11.37 4.34
CA ALA A 269 2.71 10.11 5.08
C ALA A 269 1.97 9.04 4.26
N ARG A 270 2.54 7.83 4.16
CA ARG A 270 2.00 6.70 3.41
C ARG A 270 2.26 5.37 4.13
N ILE A 271 1.20 4.62 4.39
CA ILE A 271 1.28 3.25 4.94
C ILE A 271 2.08 2.32 4.01
N SER A 272 2.01 2.57 2.70
CA SER A 272 2.79 1.80 1.73
C SER A 272 4.29 1.98 1.89
N LYS A 273 4.74 3.12 2.42
CA LYS A 273 6.15 3.47 2.70
C LYS A 273 6.60 3.17 4.13
N GLY A 274 5.71 2.67 4.99
CA GLY A 274 6.03 2.33 6.38
C GLY A 274 5.53 3.34 7.41
N ASP A 275 4.88 4.43 7.00
CA ASP A 275 4.27 5.38 7.94
C ASP A 275 2.99 4.78 8.58
N GLU A 276 2.59 5.26 9.76
CA GLU A 276 1.42 4.75 10.49
C GLU A 276 0.08 5.04 9.79
N TYR A 277 0.01 6.15 9.06
CA TYR A 277 -1.19 6.63 8.40
C TYR A 277 -0.92 7.17 7.00
N ASP A 278 -1.96 7.24 6.17
CA ASP A 278 -1.91 7.93 4.88
C ASP A 278 -2.32 9.39 5.07
N SER A 279 -1.56 10.33 4.51
CA SER A 279 -1.96 11.74 4.43
C SER A 279 -1.89 12.33 3.02
N LEU A 280 -2.60 13.45 2.83
CA LEU A 280 -2.61 14.26 1.62
C LEU A 280 -1.50 15.33 1.64
N PHE A 281 -1.12 15.78 2.82
CA PHE A 281 -0.08 16.79 3.03
C PHE A 281 1.10 16.21 3.83
N SER A 282 2.16 17.00 3.98
CA SER A 282 3.23 16.61 4.90
C SER A 282 2.75 16.70 6.34
N PRO A 283 3.33 15.92 7.26
CA PRO A 283 2.98 15.98 8.68
C PRO A 283 2.99 17.40 9.27
N LEU A 284 3.96 18.24 8.90
CA LEU A 284 4.01 19.65 9.32
C LEU A 284 2.78 20.42 8.81
N ILE A 285 2.43 20.30 7.53
CA ILE A 285 1.27 21.01 6.96
C ILE A 285 -0.05 20.52 7.56
N ASP A 286 -0.17 19.24 7.87
CA ASP A 286 -1.32 18.73 8.62
C ASP A 286 -1.35 19.32 10.05
N HIS A 287 -0.21 19.41 10.73
CA HIS A 287 -0.12 20.05 12.06
C HIS A 287 -0.61 21.50 12.03
N VAL A 288 -0.13 22.33 11.09
CA VAL A 288 -0.56 23.73 10.98
C VAL A 288 -2.07 23.85 10.72
N ARG A 289 -2.63 22.92 9.93
CA ARG A 289 -4.07 22.93 9.59
C ARG A 289 -4.96 22.41 10.70
N GLU A 290 -4.53 21.35 11.40
CA GLU A 290 -5.38 20.59 12.33
C GLU A 290 -5.11 20.99 13.79
N ASN A 291 -3.83 21.16 14.18
CA ASN A 291 -3.42 21.52 15.53
C ASN A 291 -3.41 23.03 15.75
N GLU A 292 -2.74 23.79 14.88
CA GLU A 292 -2.73 25.26 14.96
C GLU A 292 -4.01 25.90 14.42
N LYS A 293 -4.87 25.11 13.76
CA LYS A 293 -6.16 25.51 13.16
C LYS A 293 -6.06 26.69 12.19
N SER A 294 -4.93 26.83 11.51
CA SER A 294 -4.59 27.99 10.67
C SER A 294 -4.32 27.58 9.21
N PRO A 295 -5.35 27.24 8.42
CA PRO A 295 -5.16 26.81 7.03
C PRO A 295 -4.61 27.90 6.11
N ASP A 296 -4.86 29.18 6.40
CA ASP A 296 -4.30 30.28 5.63
C ASP A 296 -2.79 30.44 5.87
N THR A 297 -2.33 30.28 7.12
CA THR A 297 -0.90 30.21 7.43
C THR A 297 -0.23 29.04 6.71
N ALA A 298 -0.87 27.87 6.63
CA ALA A 298 -0.35 26.75 5.85
C ALA A 298 -0.21 27.08 4.34
N ILE A 299 -1.08 27.94 3.79
CA ILE A 299 -0.96 28.44 2.41
C ILE A 299 0.25 29.39 2.31
N GLU A 300 0.41 30.31 3.25
CA GLU A 300 1.54 31.26 3.29
C GLU A 300 2.88 30.53 3.38
N VAL A 301 3.04 29.60 4.33
CA VAL A 301 4.27 28.81 4.47
C VAL A 301 4.64 28.09 3.16
N LEU A 302 3.65 27.52 2.46
CA LEU A 302 3.89 26.84 1.19
C LEU A 302 4.18 27.82 0.02
N LYS A 303 3.68 29.06 0.05
CA LYS A 303 4.02 30.09 -0.94
C LYS A 303 5.46 30.56 -0.77
N GLU A 304 5.88 30.79 0.47
CA GLU A 304 7.26 31.19 0.75
C GLU A 304 8.23 30.07 0.39
N ALA A 305 7.92 28.83 0.78
CA ALA A 305 8.70 27.67 0.34
C ALA A 305 8.73 27.53 -1.19
N PHE A 306 7.65 27.84 -1.91
CA PHE A 306 7.66 27.83 -3.37
C PHE A 306 8.66 28.83 -3.95
N GLU A 307 8.76 30.06 -3.41
CA GLU A 307 9.73 31.05 -3.87
C GLU A 307 11.18 30.64 -3.49
N CYS A 308 11.41 30.19 -2.25
CA CYS A 308 12.73 29.71 -1.79
C CYS A 308 13.26 28.54 -2.63
N PHE A 309 12.41 27.59 -3.01
CA PHE A 309 12.78 26.44 -3.84
C PHE A 309 12.69 26.71 -5.35
N HIS A 310 13.03 27.93 -5.76
CA HIS A 310 13.10 28.35 -7.17
C HIS A 310 11.85 27.98 -7.98
N LYS A 311 10.68 28.19 -7.39
CA LYS A 311 9.37 27.94 -8.01
C LYS A 311 9.13 26.47 -8.35
N ASP A 312 9.61 25.55 -7.51
CA ASP A 312 9.43 24.11 -7.72
C ASP A 312 7.93 23.75 -7.92
N PRO A 313 7.59 23.08 -9.05
CA PRO A 313 6.22 22.82 -9.46
C PRO A 313 5.46 21.88 -8.50
N PHE A 314 6.14 21.11 -7.66
CA PHE A 314 5.51 20.28 -6.64
C PHE A 314 4.99 21.07 -5.45
N PHE A 315 5.60 22.21 -5.10
CA PHE A 315 5.02 23.15 -4.12
C PHE A 315 3.75 23.78 -4.68
N ALA A 316 3.77 24.24 -5.94
CA ALA A 316 2.58 24.73 -6.62
C ALA A 316 1.46 23.67 -6.69
N GLN A 317 1.81 22.39 -6.92
CA GLN A 317 0.87 21.29 -6.83
C GLN A 317 0.28 21.10 -5.43
N GLN A 318 1.08 21.21 -4.36
CA GLN A 318 0.63 21.09 -2.97
C GLN A 318 -0.25 22.27 -2.56
N LEU A 319 0.10 23.50 -2.95
CA LEU A 319 -0.73 24.70 -2.79
C LEU A 319 -2.11 24.50 -3.42
N ALA A 320 -2.15 24.02 -4.66
CA ALA A 320 -3.42 23.72 -5.32
C ALA A 320 -4.25 22.69 -4.54
N ARG A 321 -3.60 21.66 -3.95
CA ARG A 321 -4.28 20.64 -3.12
C ARG A 321 -4.90 21.23 -1.86
N LEU A 322 -4.19 22.14 -1.21
CA LEU A 322 -4.66 22.83 -0.02
C LEU A 322 -5.86 23.72 -0.38
N LEU A 323 -5.70 24.57 -1.40
CA LEU A 323 -6.72 25.51 -1.84
C LEU A 323 -8.03 24.85 -2.27
N TYR A 324 -8.01 23.76 -3.05
CA TYR A 324 -9.27 23.11 -3.45
C TYR A 324 -9.95 22.38 -2.28
N THR A 325 -9.21 22.00 -1.25
CA THR A 325 -9.76 21.39 -0.03
C THR A 325 -10.58 22.42 0.76
N HIS A 326 -10.19 23.69 0.68
CA HIS A 326 -10.90 24.84 1.26
C HIS A 326 -11.78 25.58 0.24
N GLU A 327 -12.18 24.92 -0.86
CA GLU A 327 -13.08 25.44 -1.90
C GLU A 327 -12.59 26.73 -2.63
N LYS A 328 -11.32 27.11 -2.49
CA LYS A 328 -10.66 28.22 -3.22
C LYS A 328 -10.25 27.78 -4.64
N PHE A 329 -11.22 27.40 -5.48
CA PHE A 329 -10.97 26.72 -6.76
C PHE A 329 -10.24 27.56 -7.82
N LYS A 330 -10.49 28.88 -7.88
CA LYS A 330 -9.85 29.77 -8.86
C LYS A 330 -8.34 29.88 -8.61
N GLU A 331 -7.95 30.06 -7.35
CA GLU A 331 -6.54 30.06 -6.93
C GLU A 331 -5.91 28.69 -7.13
N ALA A 332 -6.60 27.61 -6.77
CA ALA A 332 -6.10 26.25 -7.00
C ALA A 332 -5.81 25.98 -8.49
N LYS A 333 -6.65 26.49 -9.39
CA LYS A 333 -6.44 26.43 -10.84
C LYS A 333 -5.18 27.20 -11.25
N HIS A 334 -4.99 28.43 -10.74
CA HIS A 334 -3.82 29.25 -11.05
C HIS A 334 -2.51 28.53 -10.69
N TRP A 335 -2.40 27.99 -9.47
CA TRP A 335 -1.21 27.24 -9.04
C TRP A 335 -0.93 25.99 -9.88
N LEU A 336 -1.98 25.30 -10.35
CA LEU A 336 -1.80 24.18 -11.27
C LEU A 336 -1.35 24.58 -12.66
N GLU A 337 -1.77 25.75 -13.15
CA GLU A 337 -1.27 26.29 -14.40
C GLU A 337 0.21 26.67 -14.27
N THR A 338 0.62 27.24 -13.15
CA THR A 338 2.04 27.48 -12.82
C THR A 338 2.83 26.17 -12.81
N ALA A 339 2.35 25.13 -12.13
CA ALA A 339 3.00 23.82 -12.10
C ALA A 339 3.06 23.15 -13.50
N ALA A 340 1.97 23.24 -14.27
CA ALA A 340 1.87 22.63 -15.59
C ALA A 340 2.68 23.35 -16.67
N LYS A 341 2.96 24.65 -16.51
CA LYS A 341 3.88 25.39 -17.41
C LYS A 341 5.28 24.80 -17.37
N GLN A 342 5.76 24.43 -16.18
CA GLN A 342 7.08 23.83 -16.01
C GLN A 342 7.08 22.32 -16.32
N LEU A 343 6.01 21.62 -15.92
CA LEU A 343 5.90 20.16 -16.04
C LEU A 343 4.57 19.73 -16.69
N PRO A 344 4.37 20.00 -18.00
CA PRO A 344 3.08 19.77 -18.67
C PRO A 344 2.70 18.29 -18.77
N ASN A 345 3.69 17.42 -18.92
CA ASN A 345 3.52 15.97 -19.06
C ASN A 345 3.75 15.24 -17.73
N ASN A 346 3.61 15.89 -16.57
CA ASN A 346 3.72 15.21 -15.29
C ASN A 346 2.36 14.64 -14.87
N SER A 347 2.30 13.32 -14.76
CA SER A 347 1.05 12.61 -14.46
C SER A 347 0.47 12.94 -13.09
N TYR A 348 1.30 13.33 -12.11
CA TYR A 348 0.84 13.76 -10.80
C TYR A 348 0.16 15.12 -10.87
N ILE A 349 0.75 16.08 -11.56
CA ILE A 349 0.18 17.43 -11.73
C ILE A 349 -1.15 17.34 -12.47
N LEU A 350 -1.21 16.58 -13.57
CA LEU A 350 -2.44 16.33 -14.33
C LEU A 350 -3.54 15.67 -13.48
N ASN A 351 -3.18 14.70 -12.63
CA ASN A 351 -4.15 14.09 -11.71
C ASN A 351 -4.67 15.12 -10.69
N THR A 352 -3.81 15.93 -10.08
CA THR A 352 -4.24 17.01 -9.18
C THR A 352 -5.16 18.00 -9.91
N LYS A 353 -4.86 18.33 -11.17
CA LYS A 353 -5.72 19.18 -12.01
C LYS A 353 -7.10 18.59 -12.24
N GLY A 354 -7.16 17.28 -12.54
CA GLY A 354 -8.43 16.55 -12.62
C GLY A 354 -9.23 16.59 -11.32
N GLN A 355 -8.56 16.52 -10.17
CA GLN A 355 -9.19 16.58 -8.84
C GLN A 355 -9.75 17.96 -8.51
N VAL A 356 -9.03 19.03 -8.83
CA VAL A 356 -9.53 20.42 -8.67
C VAL A 356 -10.82 20.59 -9.43
N TYR A 357 -10.85 20.25 -10.72
CA TYR A 357 -12.07 20.34 -11.52
C TYR A 357 -13.18 19.42 -11.01
N ARG A 358 -12.85 18.22 -10.52
CA ARG A 358 -13.84 17.31 -9.93
C ARG A 358 -14.50 17.91 -8.68
N LYS A 359 -13.71 18.46 -7.76
CA LYS A 359 -14.21 19.10 -6.54
C LYS A 359 -14.98 20.38 -6.85
N TRP A 360 -14.51 21.16 -7.82
CA TRP A 360 -15.20 22.35 -8.29
C TRP A 360 -16.54 22.00 -8.94
N PHE A 361 -16.59 20.94 -9.75
CA PHE A 361 -17.84 20.40 -10.30
C PHE A 361 -18.80 20.01 -9.17
N GLN A 362 -18.34 19.30 -8.13
CA GLN A 362 -19.17 18.95 -6.98
C GLN A 362 -19.74 20.20 -6.27
N ALA A 363 -18.93 21.24 -6.07
CA ALA A 363 -19.38 22.49 -5.47
C ALA A 363 -20.43 23.21 -6.35
N LYS A 364 -20.17 23.34 -7.66
CA LYS A 364 -21.14 23.91 -8.62
C LYS A 364 -22.46 23.14 -8.60
N CYS A 365 -22.36 21.81 -8.60
CA CYS A 365 -23.50 20.91 -8.48
C CYS A 365 -24.30 21.11 -7.19
N LYS A 366 -23.66 21.30 -6.03
CA LYS A 366 -24.35 21.63 -4.77
C LYS A 366 -25.05 23.00 -4.85
N ALA A 367 -24.44 23.99 -5.49
CA ALA A 367 -25.02 25.33 -5.61
C ALA A 367 -26.33 25.35 -6.41
N ILE A 368 -26.45 24.48 -7.42
CA ILE A 368 -27.64 24.37 -8.29
C ILE A 368 -28.59 23.22 -7.89
N ASP A 369 -28.36 22.62 -6.71
CA ASP A 369 -29.11 21.46 -6.22
C ASP A 369 -30.61 21.78 -6.07
N ASN A 370 -30.92 22.91 -5.46
CA ASN A 370 -32.30 23.31 -5.15
C ASN A 370 -32.97 24.14 -6.24
N ILE A 371 -32.31 24.37 -7.39
CA ILE A 371 -32.81 25.20 -8.48
C ILE A 371 -33.37 24.31 -9.61
N LEU A 372 -34.35 24.80 -10.37
CA LEU A 372 -34.79 24.14 -11.60
C LEU A 372 -33.63 24.10 -12.60
N LYS A 373 -33.29 22.91 -13.08
CA LYS A 373 -32.11 22.69 -13.94
C LYS A 373 -32.44 23.09 -15.37
N THR A 374 -31.70 24.05 -15.93
CA THR A 374 -31.81 24.50 -17.32
C THR A 374 -30.47 24.31 -18.04
N PRO A 375 -30.45 24.14 -19.37
CA PRO A 375 -29.22 24.15 -20.17
C PRO A 375 -28.20 25.23 -19.75
N GLN A 376 -28.69 26.45 -19.51
CA GLN A 376 -27.87 27.62 -19.20
C GLN A 376 -27.25 27.54 -17.80
N ASN A 377 -28.03 27.19 -16.77
CA ASN A 377 -27.50 27.13 -15.41
C ASN A 377 -26.67 25.87 -15.12
N THR A 378 -26.69 24.90 -16.04
CA THR A 378 -25.93 23.65 -15.93
C THR A 378 -24.67 23.62 -16.79
N ALA A 379 -24.60 24.42 -17.86
CA ALA A 379 -23.51 24.40 -18.84
C ALA A 379 -22.11 24.52 -18.22
N ASP A 380 -21.93 25.44 -17.29
CA ASP A 380 -20.64 25.70 -16.62
C ASP A 380 -20.19 24.52 -15.72
N ALA A 381 -21.14 23.85 -15.03
CA ALA A 381 -20.84 22.62 -14.29
C ALA A 381 -20.44 21.48 -15.24
N VAL A 382 -21.16 21.34 -16.35
CA VAL A 382 -20.87 20.34 -17.40
C VAL A 382 -19.47 20.57 -18.01
N GLU A 383 -19.12 21.81 -18.33
CA GLU A 383 -17.79 22.16 -18.84
C GLU A 383 -16.69 21.85 -17.82
N THR A 384 -16.93 22.15 -16.54
CA THR A 384 -16.01 21.83 -15.44
C THR A 384 -15.79 20.31 -15.33
N ALA A 385 -16.85 19.51 -15.48
CA ALA A 385 -16.74 18.06 -15.48
C ALA A 385 -15.96 17.52 -16.69
N LEU A 386 -16.14 18.10 -17.88
CA LEU A 386 -15.38 17.74 -19.08
C LEU A 386 -13.88 18.01 -18.91
N LYS A 387 -13.51 19.17 -18.36
CA LYS A 387 -12.10 19.49 -18.04
C LYS A 387 -11.50 18.48 -17.07
N SER A 388 -12.27 18.04 -16.07
CA SER A 388 -11.85 16.99 -15.13
C SER A 388 -11.57 15.66 -15.85
N LEU A 389 -12.48 15.23 -16.72
CA LEU A 389 -12.34 14.00 -17.51
C LEU A 389 -11.13 14.03 -18.43
N GLU A 390 -10.91 15.14 -19.12
CA GLU A 390 -9.75 15.35 -19.98
C GLU A 390 -8.44 15.23 -19.19
N CYS A 391 -8.35 15.88 -18.04
CA CYS A 391 -7.16 15.80 -17.17
C CYS A 391 -6.87 14.37 -16.71
N PHE A 392 -7.89 13.61 -16.29
CA PHE A 392 -7.70 12.21 -15.89
C PHE A 392 -7.31 11.31 -17.06
N ARG A 393 -7.90 11.52 -18.23
CA ARG A 393 -7.54 10.78 -19.44
C ARG A 393 -6.08 11.04 -19.83
N GLU A 394 -5.65 12.29 -19.78
CA GLU A 394 -4.29 12.67 -20.14
C GLU A 394 -3.28 12.18 -19.10
N SER A 395 -3.59 12.31 -17.80
CA SER A 395 -2.80 11.72 -16.72
C SER A 395 -2.60 10.21 -16.91
N HIS A 396 -3.65 9.49 -17.30
CA HIS A 396 -3.56 8.07 -17.62
C HIS A 396 -2.69 7.79 -18.85
N ARG A 397 -2.84 8.58 -19.93
CA ARG A 397 -2.06 8.44 -21.17
C ARG A 397 -0.56 8.58 -20.89
N VAL A 398 -0.17 9.64 -20.21
CA VAL A 398 1.22 9.92 -19.81
C VAL A 398 1.78 8.79 -18.94
N MET A 399 0.99 8.28 -18.00
CA MET A 399 1.40 7.16 -17.15
C MET A 399 1.73 5.90 -17.96
N THR A 400 0.92 5.63 -19.00
CA THR A 400 1.12 4.45 -19.85
C THR A 400 2.29 4.59 -20.80
N SER A 401 2.69 5.81 -21.18
CA SER A 401 3.81 6.05 -22.10
C SER A 401 5.17 6.13 -21.41
N CYS A 402 5.25 6.64 -20.17
CA CYS A 402 6.55 6.89 -19.49
C CYS A 402 7.18 5.67 -18.80
N GLY A 403 6.64 4.45 -18.92
CA GLY A 403 7.19 3.24 -18.29
C GLY A 403 7.15 3.20 -16.74
N SER A 404 6.95 4.34 -16.08
CA SER A 404 6.83 4.58 -14.63
C SER A 404 5.43 4.25 -14.08
N PHE A 405 4.94 3.05 -14.42
CA PHE A 405 3.58 2.63 -14.12
C PHE A 405 3.38 2.28 -12.63
N LYS A 406 3.02 3.25 -11.79
CA LYS A 406 2.56 2.95 -10.42
C LYS A 406 1.11 2.44 -10.44
N PHE A 407 0.93 1.13 -10.25
CA PHE A 407 -0.35 0.43 -10.39
C PHE A 407 -1.50 1.02 -9.55
N GLU A 408 -1.28 1.24 -8.25
CA GLU A 408 -2.30 1.81 -7.35
C GLU A 408 -2.76 3.19 -7.84
N TYR A 409 -1.83 3.98 -8.38
CA TYR A 409 -2.08 5.34 -8.83
C TYR A 409 -2.81 5.39 -10.18
N SER A 410 -2.46 4.51 -11.13
CA SER A 410 -3.17 4.37 -12.41
C SER A 410 -4.63 3.91 -12.22
N ILE A 411 -4.86 2.95 -11.33
CA ILE A 411 -6.22 2.52 -10.97
C ILE A 411 -7.00 3.67 -10.34
N ASN A 412 -6.37 4.43 -9.45
CA ASN A 412 -7.01 5.60 -8.85
C ASN A 412 -7.44 6.60 -9.93
N ILE A 413 -6.57 6.99 -10.85
CA ILE A 413 -6.93 7.90 -11.96
C ILE A 413 -8.11 7.35 -12.78
N TRP A 414 -8.10 6.04 -13.07
CA TRP A 414 -9.17 5.39 -13.81
C TRP A 414 -10.50 5.35 -13.03
N PHE A 415 -10.46 5.10 -11.72
CA PHE A 415 -11.63 5.21 -10.85
C PHE A 415 -12.19 6.62 -10.80
N HIS A 416 -11.32 7.63 -10.78
CA HIS A 416 -11.73 9.03 -10.82
C HIS A 416 -12.41 9.36 -12.15
N HIS A 417 -11.84 8.91 -13.27
CA HIS A 417 -12.43 9.05 -14.59
C HIS A 417 -13.82 8.38 -14.66
N ILE A 418 -13.95 7.12 -14.23
CA ILE A 418 -15.24 6.42 -14.19
C ILE A 418 -16.24 7.09 -13.27
N ASN A 419 -15.81 7.50 -12.08
CA ASN A 419 -16.69 8.21 -11.17
C ASN A 419 -17.16 9.52 -11.77
N MET A 420 -16.30 10.29 -12.42
CA MET A 420 -16.70 11.52 -13.09
C MET A 420 -17.64 11.25 -14.25
N THR A 421 -17.33 10.27 -15.09
CA THR A 421 -18.21 9.82 -16.18
C THR A 421 -19.58 9.47 -15.61
N LEU A 422 -19.62 8.61 -14.59
CA LEU A 422 -20.85 8.23 -13.93
C LEU A 422 -21.54 9.38 -13.21
N CYS A 423 -20.85 10.31 -12.55
CA CYS A 423 -21.48 11.47 -11.92
C CYS A 423 -22.12 12.40 -12.96
N CYS A 424 -21.55 12.47 -14.17
CA CYS A 424 -22.18 13.17 -15.28
C CYS A 424 -23.42 12.40 -15.74
N PHE A 425 -23.37 11.07 -15.89
CA PHE A 425 -24.53 10.30 -16.40
C PHE A 425 -25.58 9.94 -15.33
N TRP A 426 -25.21 9.85 -14.06
CA TRP A 426 -25.98 9.38 -12.90
C TRP A 426 -25.42 9.91 -11.56
N GLY A 427 -26.22 10.72 -10.87
CA GLY A 427 -26.11 10.83 -9.42
C GLY A 427 -26.38 9.47 -8.75
N VAL A 428 -25.49 9.01 -7.86
CA VAL A 428 -25.73 7.85 -6.98
C VAL A 428 -25.30 8.21 -5.56
N PRO A 429 -26.01 7.79 -4.48
CA PRO A 429 -27.22 6.96 -4.42
C PRO A 429 -28.51 7.78 -4.22
N ARG A 430 -29.66 7.16 -4.56
CA ARG A 430 -31.12 7.42 -4.35
C ARG A 430 -31.68 8.79 -3.89
N ARG A 431 -30.88 9.74 -3.43
CA ARG A 431 -31.18 11.14 -3.07
C ARG A 431 -30.24 12.12 -3.80
N SER A 432 -29.77 11.79 -5.00
CA SER A 432 -28.86 12.67 -5.74
C SER A 432 -29.64 13.55 -6.73
N PRO A 433 -29.53 14.88 -6.61
CA PRO A 433 -30.27 15.86 -7.42
C PRO A 433 -29.86 15.95 -8.90
N TYR A 434 -28.83 15.19 -9.30
CA TYR A 434 -28.20 15.29 -10.62
C TYR A 434 -28.90 14.45 -11.70
N ARG A 435 -30.01 13.76 -11.37
CA ARG A 435 -30.77 12.88 -12.28
C ARG A 435 -31.34 13.58 -13.51
N HIS A 436 -31.46 14.90 -13.48
CA HIS A 436 -32.12 15.71 -14.52
C HIS A 436 -31.17 16.32 -15.55
N PHE A 437 -29.86 16.31 -15.32
CA PHE A 437 -28.89 17.02 -16.16
C PHE A 437 -28.65 16.34 -17.52
N PHE A 438 -28.81 15.01 -17.62
CA PHE A 438 -28.40 14.22 -18.79
C PHE A 438 -29.43 13.15 -19.18
N LYS A 439 -30.73 13.42 -18.99
CA LYS A 439 -31.78 12.51 -19.46
C LYS A 439 -31.73 12.38 -20.99
N PRO A 440 -31.89 11.16 -21.55
CA PRO A 440 -32.02 10.96 -23.00
C PRO A 440 -33.20 11.73 -23.63
N SER A 441 -34.22 12.10 -22.86
CA SER A 441 -35.34 12.93 -23.35
C SER A 441 -34.92 14.35 -23.74
N CYS A 442 -33.88 14.91 -23.11
CA CYS A 442 -33.29 16.19 -23.50
C CYS A 442 -32.46 16.08 -24.79
N LEU A 443 -32.03 14.88 -25.16
CA LEU A 443 -31.31 14.56 -26.40
C LEU A 443 -32.24 14.10 -27.54
N LYS A 444 -33.49 13.71 -27.22
CA LYS A 444 -34.49 13.22 -28.20
C LYS A 444 -35.39 14.31 -28.77
N ASN A 445 -35.50 15.47 -28.13
CA ASN A 445 -36.23 16.59 -28.70
C ASN A 445 -35.32 17.37 -29.65
N SER A 446 -35.22 16.90 -30.89
CA SER A 446 -34.74 17.66 -32.06
C SER A 446 -35.63 18.87 -32.41
N ARG A 447 -36.48 19.33 -31.48
CA ARG A 447 -37.28 20.57 -31.54
C ARG A 447 -37.10 21.47 -30.31
N CYS A 448 -36.07 21.27 -29.48
CA CYS A 448 -35.72 22.28 -28.48
C CYS A 448 -34.96 23.43 -29.16
N GLN A 449 -35.65 24.54 -29.38
CA GLN A 449 -35.07 25.87 -29.65
C GLN A 449 -34.36 26.43 -28.39
N SER A 450 -33.44 25.66 -27.79
CA SER A 450 -32.62 26.11 -26.66
C SER A 450 -31.14 26.02 -27.07
N SER A 451 -30.43 27.14 -26.88
CA SER A 451 -29.16 27.57 -27.47
C SER A 451 -28.18 26.53 -28.10
N PRO A 452 -27.46 26.90 -29.17
CA PRO A 452 -26.43 26.07 -29.82
C PRO A 452 -25.40 25.46 -28.87
N GLU A 453 -25.13 26.11 -27.74
CA GLU A 453 -24.16 25.69 -26.71
C GLU A 453 -24.52 24.37 -26.03
N CYS A 454 -25.82 24.07 -25.87
CA CYS A 454 -26.27 22.83 -25.23
C CYS A 454 -26.11 21.60 -26.13
N ILE A 455 -26.24 21.79 -27.44
CA ILE A 455 -25.97 20.76 -28.46
C ILE A 455 -24.46 20.53 -28.56
N ILE A 456 -23.67 21.60 -28.54
CA ILE A 456 -22.20 21.53 -28.58
C ILE A 456 -21.63 20.80 -27.35
N SER A 457 -22.16 21.04 -26.15
CA SER A 457 -21.71 20.37 -24.93
C SER A 457 -22.05 18.87 -24.92
N ALA A 458 -23.21 18.48 -25.44
CA ALA A 458 -23.59 17.08 -25.65
C ALA A 458 -22.72 16.37 -26.71
N PHE A 459 -22.43 17.01 -27.85
CA PHE A 459 -21.52 16.49 -28.88
C PHE A 459 -20.06 16.41 -28.39
N LYS A 460 -19.60 17.38 -27.59
CA LYS A 460 -18.30 17.30 -26.90
C LYS A 460 -18.31 16.11 -25.92
N PHE A 461 -19.36 15.92 -25.14
CA PHE A 461 -19.53 14.74 -24.27
C PHE A 461 -19.48 13.41 -25.03
N GLN A 462 -20.01 13.34 -26.25
CA GLN A 462 -19.91 12.16 -27.12
C GLN A 462 -18.48 11.80 -27.54
N LYS A 463 -17.56 12.78 -27.56
CA LYS A 463 -16.11 12.57 -27.80
C LYS A 463 -15.37 12.08 -26.54
N PHE A 464 -15.89 12.36 -25.35
CA PHE A 464 -15.34 11.93 -24.05
C PHE A 464 -15.97 10.64 -23.52
N LEU A 465 -17.19 10.33 -23.94
CA LEU A 465 -17.66 8.96 -23.96
C LEU A 465 -16.57 8.13 -24.63
N PRO A 466 -16.23 6.94 -24.09
CA PRO A 466 -15.54 5.99 -24.94
C PRO A 466 -16.33 5.91 -26.24
N LYS A 467 -15.73 6.31 -27.37
CA LYS A 467 -16.30 5.99 -28.69
C LYS A 467 -16.82 4.55 -28.58
N PRO A 468 -18.03 4.21 -29.06
CA PRO A 468 -18.53 2.83 -29.08
C PRO A 468 -17.54 2.00 -29.89
N SER A 469 -16.53 1.54 -29.18
CA SER A 469 -15.29 1.05 -29.73
C SER A 469 -14.73 0.15 -28.64
N PRO A 470 -14.07 -0.95 -29.01
CA PRO A 470 -13.43 -1.87 -28.08
C PRO A 470 -12.35 -1.23 -27.17
N ARG A 471 -12.15 0.10 -27.23
CA ARG A 471 -11.10 0.85 -26.55
C ARG A 471 -11.38 1.18 -25.08
N LEU A 472 -12.62 1.29 -24.59
CA LEU A 472 -12.86 1.34 -23.12
C LEU A 472 -12.37 0.04 -22.46
N GLY A 473 -12.39 -1.04 -23.24
CA GLY A 473 -11.74 -2.27 -22.85
C GLY A 473 -10.22 -2.17 -22.77
N ARG A 474 -9.58 -1.56 -23.75
CA ARG A 474 -8.12 -1.40 -23.77
C ARG A 474 -7.62 -0.39 -22.72
N SER A 475 -8.43 0.59 -22.31
CA SER A 475 -8.07 1.62 -21.32
C SER A 475 -8.50 1.33 -19.89
N ALA A 476 -9.28 0.27 -19.64
CA ALA A 476 -9.35 -0.32 -18.31
C ALA A 476 -7.95 -0.92 -18.02
N PRO A 477 -7.22 -0.45 -16.98
CA PRO A 477 -5.93 -1.04 -16.63
C PRO A 477 -6.15 -2.54 -16.58
N SER A 478 -5.39 -3.29 -17.38
CA SER A 478 -5.66 -4.70 -17.69
C SER A 478 -6.26 -5.42 -16.48
N LEU A 479 -7.59 -5.59 -16.45
CA LEU A 479 -8.40 -6.16 -15.36
C LEU A 479 -7.81 -7.42 -14.70
N PRO A 480 -7.00 -8.25 -15.39
CA PRO A 480 -6.09 -9.21 -14.78
C PRO A 480 -5.25 -8.74 -13.59
N ARG A 481 -4.84 -7.47 -13.50
CA ARG A 481 -4.18 -6.98 -12.29
C ARG A 481 -5.13 -6.89 -11.09
N ILE A 482 -6.44 -6.64 -11.28
CA ILE A 482 -7.41 -6.72 -10.17
C ILE A 482 -7.68 -8.19 -9.77
N HIS A 483 -7.65 -9.13 -10.73
CA HIS A 483 -7.66 -10.58 -10.45
C HIS A 483 -6.50 -11.03 -9.53
N LEU A 484 -5.36 -10.34 -9.60
CA LEU A 484 -4.15 -10.68 -8.85
C LEU A 484 -4.18 -10.23 -7.37
N PHE A 485 -5.06 -9.31 -6.98
CA PHE A 485 -5.08 -8.73 -5.62
C PHE A 485 -6.26 -9.15 -4.74
N GLY A 486 -7.31 -9.78 -5.29
CA GLY A 486 -8.52 -10.14 -4.54
C GLY A 486 -9.27 -8.93 -3.97
N ASP A 487 -10.09 -9.15 -2.94
CA ASP A 487 -10.96 -8.15 -2.28
C ASP A 487 -10.24 -7.07 -1.44
N PHE A 488 -8.95 -6.82 -1.69
CA PHE A 488 -8.19 -5.89 -0.86
C PHE A 488 -8.73 -4.45 -0.96
N PRO A 489 -8.84 -3.71 0.16
CA PRO A 489 -9.22 -2.31 0.14
C PRO A 489 -8.20 -1.53 -0.68
N MET A 490 -8.64 -0.91 -1.77
CA MET A 490 -7.79 0.00 -2.53
C MET A 490 -7.83 1.36 -1.85
N THR A 491 -6.67 1.86 -1.44
CA THR A 491 -6.51 3.21 -0.90
C THR A 491 -6.68 4.23 -2.03
N CYS A 492 -7.93 4.64 -2.21
CA CYS A 492 -8.25 5.91 -2.86
C CYS A 492 -7.70 7.02 -1.96
N LEU A 493 -6.93 7.97 -2.53
CA LEU A 493 -6.49 9.21 -1.88
C LEU A 493 -7.66 9.85 -1.10
N LYS A 494 -7.76 9.54 0.21
CA LYS A 494 -8.73 9.99 1.23
C LYS A 494 -10.11 10.50 0.74
N GLN A 495 -10.72 9.90 -0.29
CA GLN A 495 -12.13 10.08 -0.64
C GLN A 495 -12.78 8.70 -0.72
N LYS A 496 -13.20 8.23 0.46
CA LYS A 496 -13.74 6.89 0.79
C LYS A 496 -12.85 5.75 0.29
N ARG A 497 -12.23 5.02 1.22
CA ARG A 497 -11.60 3.72 0.92
C ARG A 497 -12.64 2.87 0.17
N VAL A 498 -12.29 2.39 -1.02
CA VAL A 498 -13.15 1.45 -1.73
C VAL A 498 -12.86 0.08 -1.12
N HIS A 499 -13.62 -0.25 -0.07
CA HIS A 499 -13.70 -1.61 0.43
C HIS A 499 -14.33 -2.47 -0.67
N HIS A 500 -13.68 -3.57 -1.04
CA HIS A 500 -14.10 -4.47 -2.14
C HIS A 500 -14.15 -3.78 -3.53
N PRO A 501 -12.98 -3.45 -4.12
CA PRO A 501 -12.89 -2.76 -5.42
C PRO A 501 -13.61 -3.51 -6.55
N LEU A 502 -13.67 -4.85 -6.46
CA LEU A 502 -14.37 -5.71 -7.40
C LEU A 502 -15.88 -5.55 -7.35
N THR A 503 -16.47 -5.60 -6.15
CA THR A 503 -17.90 -5.36 -5.92
C THR A 503 -18.29 -3.94 -6.32
N TRP A 504 -17.45 -2.96 -5.99
CA TRP A 504 -17.64 -1.57 -6.40
C TRP A 504 -17.66 -1.44 -7.92
N LEU A 505 -16.71 -2.06 -8.61
CA LEU A 505 -16.56 -2.01 -10.07
C LEU A 505 -17.75 -2.69 -10.75
N ALA A 506 -18.14 -3.88 -10.29
CA ALA A 506 -19.35 -4.56 -10.76
C ALA A 506 -20.60 -3.70 -10.60
N LYS A 507 -20.78 -3.05 -9.44
CA LYS A 507 -21.87 -2.11 -9.18
C LYS A 507 -21.84 -0.92 -10.14
N LYS A 508 -20.66 -0.36 -10.43
CA LYS A 508 -20.52 0.74 -11.39
C LYS A 508 -20.84 0.33 -12.83
N PHE A 509 -20.38 -0.84 -13.28
CA PHE A 509 -20.71 -1.37 -14.61
C PHE A 509 -22.20 -1.69 -14.75
N SER A 510 -22.84 -2.20 -13.70
CA SER A 510 -24.28 -2.43 -13.69
C SER A 510 -25.07 -1.11 -13.84
N VAL A 511 -24.67 -0.05 -13.13
CA VAL A 511 -25.27 1.29 -13.26
C VAL A 511 -25.07 1.85 -14.68
N TYR A 512 -23.86 1.69 -15.24
CA TYR A 512 -23.57 2.11 -16.62
C TYR A 512 -24.43 1.36 -17.64
N GLY A 513 -24.53 0.04 -17.52
CA GLY A 513 -25.38 -0.80 -18.36
C GLY A 513 -26.85 -0.39 -18.29
N LYS A 514 -27.35 -0.10 -17.08
CA LYS A 514 -28.72 0.37 -16.84
C LYS A 514 -29.06 1.64 -17.62
N TYR A 515 -28.17 2.64 -17.67
CA TYR A 515 -28.45 3.90 -18.40
C TYR A 515 -28.76 3.68 -19.89
N PHE A 516 -27.96 2.84 -20.56
CA PHE A 516 -28.13 2.58 -22.00
C PHE A 516 -29.19 1.52 -22.31
N SER A 517 -29.73 0.87 -21.29
CA SER A 517 -30.74 -0.17 -21.43
C SER A 517 -32.07 0.18 -20.74
N GLU A 518 -32.19 1.34 -20.08
CA GLU A 518 -33.37 1.72 -19.27
C GLU A 518 -34.69 1.66 -20.06
N ALA A 519 -34.67 2.00 -21.36
CA ALA A 519 -35.84 1.91 -22.24
C ALA A 519 -36.19 0.47 -22.68
N CYS A 520 -35.24 -0.48 -22.60
CA CYS A 520 -35.41 -1.88 -22.99
C CYS A 520 -35.57 -2.82 -21.77
N SER A 521 -34.98 -2.45 -20.63
CA SER A 521 -34.91 -3.27 -19.41
C SER A 521 -36.19 -3.21 -18.58
N THR A 522 -37.01 -2.17 -18.70
CA THR A 522 -38.33 -2.11 -18.06
C THR A 522 -39.26 -3.21 -18.56
N ALA A 523 -39.13 -3.64 -19.82
CA ALA A 523 -39.88 -4.75 -20.41
C ALA A 523 -39.34 -6.15 -20.04
N LEU A 524 -38.03 -6.26 -19.74
CA LEU A 524 -37.38 -7.53 -19.35
C LEU A 524 -37.50 -7.86 -17.85
N LEU A 525 -37.53 -6.84 -16.99
CA LEU A 525 -37.60 -7.00 -15.53
C LEU A 525 -39.03 -7.08 -14.99
N GLN A 526 -40.05 -6.70 -15.79
CA GLN A 526 -41.46 -6.88 -15.47
C GLN A 526 -41.97 -8.17 -16.12
N GLN A 527 -41.97 -9.26 -15.33
CA GLN A 527 -42.67 -10.53 -15.61
C GLN A 527 -42.39 -11.18 -16.97
N GLY A 528 -41.36 -12.04 -17.03
CA GLY A 528 -41.38 -13.30 -17.80
C GLY A 528 -41.66 -13.26 -19.30
N LYS A 529 -41.66 -12.10 -19.96
CA LYS A 529 -41.85 -12.00 -21.41
C LYS A 529 -40.51 -12.13 -22.14
N SER A 530 -40.55 -12.83 -23.26
CA SER A 530 -39.41 -13.07 -24.15
C SER A 530 -38.71 -11.76 -24.56
N ILE A 531 -37.38 -11.83 -24.67
CA ILE A 531 -36.50 -10.76 -25.17
C ILE A 531 -37.12 -10.08 -26.40
N PRO A 532 -37.23 -8.73 -26.44
CA PRO A 532 -37.75 -8.03 -27.62
C PRO A 532 -36.98 -8.44 -28.88
N ALA A 533 -37.70 -8.90 -29.91
CA ALA A 533 -37.12 -9.58 -31.09
C ALA A 533 -36.12 -8.76 -31.93
N LYS A 534 -35.99 -7.44 -31.69
CA LYS A 534 -35.03 -6.56 -32.40
C LYS A 534 -34.17 -5.72 -31.44
N LEU A 535 -33.40 -6.35 -30.56
CA LEU A 535 -32.33 -5.67 -29.82
C LEU A 535 -31.05 -5.59 -30.67
N THR A 536 -30.47 -4.38 -30.78
CA THR A 536 -29.15 -4.20 -31.41
C THR A 536 -28.05 -4.89 -30.61
N PRO A 537 -26.91 -5.28 -31.23
CA PRO A 537 -25.77 -5.86 -30.51
C PRO A 537 -25.26 -4.99 -29.36
N PHE A 538 -25.33 -3.67 -29.51
CA PHE A 538 -24.97 -2.72 -28.45
C PHE A 538 -25.93 -2.79 -27.26
N GLN A 539 -27.24 -2.79 -27.50
CA GLN A 539 -28.24 -2.91 -26.43
C GLN A 539 -28.11 -4.23 -25.68
N LYS A 540 -27.93 -5.35 -26.41
CA LYS A 540 -27.68 -6.67 -25.80
C LYS A 540 -26.47 -6.63 -24.88
N ARG A 541 -25.36 -6.03 -25.31
CA ARG A 541 -24.15 -5.86 -24.49
C ARG A 541 -24.38 -4.99 -23.26
N MET A 542 -25.18 -3.93 -23.36
CA MET A 542 -25.49 -3.06 -22.20
C MET A 542 -26.38 -3.78 -21.18
N ILE A 543 -27.32 -4.62 -21.62
CA ILE A 543 -28.12 -5.47 -20.73
C ILE A 543 -27.22 -6.52 -20.05
N ILE A 544 -26.31 -7.16 -20.79
CA ILE A 544 -25.30 -8.06 -20.20
C ILE A 544 -24.50 -7.34 -19.11
N TYR A 545 -24.09 -6.08 -19.33
CA TYR A 545 -23.39 -5.29 -18.31
C TYR A 545 -24.28 -4.97 -17.10
N GLN A 546 -25.56 -4.64 -17.32
CA GLN A 546 -26.53 -4.41 -16.25
C GLN A 546 -26.69 -5.64 -15.34
N LEU A 547 -26.81 -6.83 -15.93
CA LEU A 547 -27.00 -8.10 -15.23
C LEU A 547 -25.73 -8.59 -14.51
N GLY A 548 -24.58 -7.95 -14.75
CA GLY A 548 -23.30 -8.33 -14.17
C GLY A 548 -22.50 -9.33 -15.02
N GLY A 549 -22.86 -9.53 -16.30
CA GLY A 549 -22.15 -10.38 -17.26
C GLY A 549 -21.00 -9.68 -17.99
N GLY A 550 -20.65 -8.44 -17.60
CA GLY A 550 -19.70 -7.61 -18.34
C GLY A 550 -18.23 -7.94 -18.16
N ASN A 551 -17.88 -8.69 -17.11
CA ASN A 551 -16.51 -9.13 -16.88
C ASN A 551 -16.45 -10.43 -16.07
N PHE A 552 -15.30 -11.10 -16.14
CA PHE A 552 -15.03 -12.38 -15.48
C PHE A 552 -15.34 -12.37 -13.97
N ILE A 553 -14.97 -11.33 -13.21
CA ILE A 553 -15.26 -11.29 -11.76
C ILE A 553 -16.74 -11.07 -11.48
N SER A 554 -17.39 -10.14 -12.17
CA SER A 554 -18.81 -9.87 -11.92
C SER A 554 -19.66 -11.11 -12.19
N ILE A 555 -19.27 -11.93 -13.17
CA ILE A 555 -19.87 -13.24 -13.42
C ILE A 555 -19.59 -14.19 -12.24
N LEU A 556 -18.33 -14.38 -11.84
CA LEU A 556 -18.00 -15.26 -10.70
C LEU A 556 -18.61 -14.80 -9.37
N SER A 557 -18.86 -13.50 -9.18
CA SER A 557 -19.53 -12.99 -7.98
C SER A 557 -20.97 -13.50 -7.84
N LYS A 558 -21.58 -13.99 -8.92
CA LYS A 558 -22.89 -14.66 -8.86
C LYS A 558 -22.82 -16.02 -8.18
N LEU A 559 -21.63 -16.62 -8.07
CA LEU A 559 -21.43 -17.88 -7.32
C LEU A 559 -21.61 -17.70 -5.81
N THR A 560 -21.49 -16.47 -5.30
CA THR A 560 -21.71 -16.14 -3.89
C THR A 560 -23.14 -15.70 -3.57
N ASP A 561 -23.94 -15.29 -4.56
CA ASP A 561 -25.32 -14.81 -4.40
C ASP A 561 -26.31 -15.82 -5.01
N GLN A 562 -26.63 -16.88 -4.26
CA GLN A 562 -27.38 -18.04 -4.78
C GLN A 562 -28.85 -17.74 -5.10
N SER A 563 -29.48 -16.77 -4.42
CA SER A 563 -30.93 -16.53 -4.52
C SER A 563 -31.41 -16.16 -5.93
N ASN A 564 -30.57 -15.46 -6.70
CA ASN A 564 -30.89 -15.06 -8.07
C ASN A 564 -29.77 -15.38 -9.08
N GLY A 565 -28.67 -16.01 -8.67
CA GLY A 565 -27.49 -16.24 -9.52
C GLY A 565 -27.80 -17.03 -10.81
N VAL A 566 -28.60 -18.10 -10.70
CA VAL A 566 -28.99 -18.96 -11.83
C VAL A 566 -29.78 -18.17 -12.88
N ARG A 567 -30.88 -17.52 -12.46
CA ARG A 567 -31.73 -16.71 -13.36
C ARG A 567 -30.93 -15.62 -14.08
N HIS A 568 -30.07 -14.88 -13.37
CA HIS A 568 -29.25 -13.85 -13.98
C HIS A 568 -28.29 -14.40 -15.05
N LEU A 569 -27.69 -15.58 -14.82
CA LEU A 569 -26.79 -16.20 -15.78
C LEU A 569 -27.53 -16.72 -17.01
N GLU A 570 -28.72 -17.29 -16.82
CA GLU A 570 -29.62 -17.69 -17.92
C GLU A 570 -30.03 -16.48 -18.76
N ASP A 571 -30.42 -15.37 -18.11
CA ASP A 571 -30.76 -14.11 -18.77
C ASP A 571 -29.55 -13.57 -19.56
N ILE A 572 -28.34 -13.61 -18.98
CA ILE A 572 -27.12 -13.21 -19.69
C ILE A 572 -26.89 -14.08 -20.93
N LEU A 573 -26.99 -15.41 -20.80
CA LEU A 573 -26.74 -16.34 -21.89
C LEU A 573 -27.79 -16.22 -23.00
N SER A 574 -29.04 -15.91 -22.66
CA SER A 574 -30.13 -15.70 -23.61
C SER A 574 -29.91 -14.49 -24.55
N LEU A 575 -29.05 -13.55 -24.16
CA LEU A 575 -28.70 -12.38 -24.97
C LEU A 575 -27.63 -12.67 -26.02
N TYR A 576 -26.97 -13.83 -25.94
CA TYR A 576 -26.02 -14.27 -26.94
C TYR A 576 -26.73 -14.95 -28.14
N PRO A 577 -26.15 -14.89 -29.34
CA PRO A 577 -26.61 -15.64 -30.51
C PRO A 577 -26.82 -17.13 -30.24
N SER A 578 -27.88 -17.71 -30.86
CA SER A 578 -28.20 -19.13 -30.73
C SER A 578 -27.10 -20.06 -31.24
N ASN A 579 -26.30 -19.63 -32.23
CA ASN A 579 -25.10 -20.32 -32.68
C ASN A 579 -23.86 -19.46 -32.42
N PRO A 580 -23.22 -19.59 -31.25
CA PRO A 580 -22.07 -18.77 -30.88
C PRO A 580 -20.80 -19.12 -31.66
N ILE A 581 -20.66 -20.35 -32.17
CA ILE A 581 -19.45 -20.81 -32.86
C ILE A 581 -19.31 -20.12 -34.23
N GLN A 582 -20.42 -19.90 -34.92
CA GLN A 582 -20.44 -19.19 -36.21
C GLN A 582 -20.49 -17.66 -36.06
N ALA A 583 -20.86 -17.16 -34.88
CA ALA A 583 -20.91 -15.74 -34.61
C ALA A 583 -19.50 -15.13 -34.44
N LYS A 584 -19.26 -13.98 -35.06
CA LYS A 584 -18.02 -13.21 -34.87
C LYS A 584 -18.07 -12.44 -33.55
N PHE A 585 -17.36 -12.93 -32.54
CA PHE A 585 -17.22 -12.26 -31.25
C PHE A 585 -15.85 -11.62 -31.07
N GLY A 586 -15.78 -10.56 -30.25
CA GLY A 586 -14.52 -10.13 -29.68
C GLY A 586 -14.08 -11.08 -28.55
N GLN A 587 -12.78 -11.17 -28.28
CA GLN A 587 -12.23 -12.04 -27.20
C GLN A 587 -13.00 -11.93 -25.87
N ARG A 588 -13.45 -10.73 -25.51
CA ARG A 588 -14.19 -10.48 -24.25
C ARG A 588 -15.57 -11.10 -24.22
N ASP A 589 -16.30 -11.01 -25.33
CA ASP A 589 -17.64 -11.57 -25.39
C ASP A 589 -17.56 -13.10 -25.27
N ILE A 590 -16.54 -13.72 -25.91
CA ILE A 590 -16.21 -15.15 -25.78
C ILE A 590 -15.86 -15.51 -24.33
N ILE A 591 -14.94 -14.76 -23.71
CA ILE A 591 -14.55 -14.97 -22.30
C ILE A 591 -15.79 -14.92 -21.40
N ASN A 592 -16.60 -13.86 -21.51
CA ASN A 592 -17.77 -13.68 -20.66
C ASN A 592 -18.82 -14.77 -20.91
N TYR A 593 -18.99 -15.22 -22.15
CA TYR A 593 -19.89 -16.33 -22.50
C TYR A 593 -19.46 -17.63 -21.86
N ILE A 594 -18.20 -18.03 -22.06
CA ILE A 594 -17.62 -19.25 -21.49
C ILE A 594 -17.72 -19.25 -19.97
N VAL A 595 -17.33 -18.14 -19.33
CA VAL A 595 -17.35 -18.03 -17.86
C VAL A 595 -18.77 -18.05 -17.31
N SER A 596 -19.74 -17.49 -18.03
CA SER A 596 -21.16 -17.58 -17.64
C SER A 596 -21.64 -19.03 -17.65
N HIS A 597 -21.26 -19.83 -18.66
CA HIS A 597 -21.55 -21.27 -18.70
C HIS A 597 -20.88 -22.04 -17.57
N ILE A 598 -19.58 -21.82 -17.33
CA ILE A 598 -18.86 -22.44 -16.20
C ILE A 598 -19.52 -22.06 -14.87
N SER A 599 -19.92 -20.80 -14.71
CA SER A 599 -20.54 -20.33 -13.47
C SER A 599 -21.95 -20.88 -13.27
N LEU A 600 -22.73 -20.98 -14.35
CA LEU A 600 -24.06 -21.59 -14.32
C LEU A 600 -23.96 -23.06 -13.94
N TYR A 601 -23.00 -23.78 -14.54
CA TYR A 601 -22.69 -25.16 -14.19
C TYR A 601 -22.34 -25.33 -12.70
N CYS A 602 -21.51 -24.44 -12.16
CA CYS A 602 -21.14 -24.45 -10.73
C CYS A 602 -22.34 -24.24 -9.78
N LEU A 603 -23.43 -23.62 -10.24
CA LEU A 603 -24.63 -23.34 -9.43
C LEU A 603 -25.75 -24.39 -9.61
N SER A 604 -25.91 -24.94 -10.82
CA SER A 604 -27.00 -25.86 -11.18
C SER A 604 -26.51 -26.91 -12.17
N SER A 605 -25.80 -27.93 -11.67
CA SER A 605 -25.23 -28.99 -12.52
C SER A 605 -26.27 -29.96 -13.09
N GLN A 606 -27.46 -30.05 -12.48
CA GLN A 606 -28.49 -31.05 -12.83
C GLN A 606 -29.63 -30.52 -13.73
N ASN A 607 -29.83 -29.20 -13.81
CA ASN A 607 -31.00 -28.59 -14.48
C ASN A 607 -30.68 -27.50 -15.52
N ALA A 608 -29.40 -27.22 -15.78
CA ALA A 608 -29.01 -26.06 -16.59
C ALA A 608 -28.74 -26.40 -18.06
N LYS A 609 -29.20 -25.52 -18.97
CA LYS A 609 -28.88 -25.50 -20.42
C LYS A 609 -27.41 -25.09 -20.67
N VAL A 610 -26.45 -25.83 -20.11
CA VAL A 610 -25.02 -25.54 -20.22
C VAL A 610 -24.47 -26.12 -21.52
N ALA A 611 -23.65 -25.34 -22.23
CA ALA A 611 -23.00 -25.80 -23.45
C ALA A 611 -21.96 -26.90 -23.13
N PRO A 612 -21.86 -27.96 -23.97
CA PRO A 612 -20.83 -28.98 -23.85
C PRO A 612 -19.40 -28.40 -23.81
N LEU A 613 -18.49 -29.07 -23.10
CA LEU A 613 -17.08 -28.66 -23.02
C LEU A 613 -16.44 -28.50 -24.40
N LYS A 614 -16.75 -29.40 -25.34
CA LYS A 614 -16.24 -29.37 -26.72
C LYS A 614 -16.64 -28.08 -27.46
N ASP A 615 -17.85 -27.56 -27.22
CA ASP A 615 -18.32 -26.31 -27.82
C ASP A 615 -17.60 -25.09 -27.23
N LEU A 616 -17.37 -25.10 -25.91
CA LEU A 616 -16.61 -24.06 -25.22
C LEU A 616 -15.13 -24.06 -25.66
N GLN A 617 -14.53 -25.24 -25.88
CA GLN A 617 -13.20 -25.39 -26.47
C GLN A 617 -13.17 -24.92 -27.92
N ALA A 618 -14.18 -25.23 -28.73
CA ALA A 618 -14.29 -24.75 -30.11
C ALA A 618 -14.33 -23.22 -30.18
N LEU A 619 -15.02 -22.55 -29.26
CA LEU A 619 -15.03 -21.08 -29.17
C LEU A 619 -13.64 -20.49 -28.87
N CYS A 620 -12.81 -21.21 -28.12
CA CYS A 620 -11.44 -20.77 -27.84
C CYS A 620 -10.55 -20.72 -29.09
N ARG A 621 -10.91 -21.41 -30.19
CA ARG A 621 -10.23 -21.33 -31.49
C ARG A 621 -10.38 -19.96 -32.16
N GLN A 622 -11.37 -19.16 -31.76
CA GLN A 622 -11.53 -17.78 -32.24
C GLN A 622 -10.59 -16.79 -31.52
N PHE A 623 -9.85 -17.22 -30.48
CA PHE A 623 -8.80 -16.38 -29.90
C PHE A 623 -7.61 -16.22 -30.87
N PRO A 624 -6.86 -15.11 -30.79
CA PRO A 624 -5.70 -14.92 -31.66
C PRO A 624 -4.68 -16.08 -31.54
N SER A 625 -4.17 -16.54 -32.69
CA SER A 625 -3.10 -17.54 -32.73
C SER A 625 -1.83 -17.04 -32.03
N ASP A 626 -1.49 -15.76 -32.24
CA ASP A 626 -0.45 -15.06 -31.47
C ASP A 626 -0.93 -14.83 -30.02
N LYS A 627 -0.40 -15.63 -29.10
CA LYS A 627 -0.72 -15.57 -27.66
C LYS A 627 -0.36 -14.22 -27.03
N LYS A 628 0.56 -13.44 -27.61
CA LYS A 628 0.87 -12.06 -27.15
C LYS A 628 -0.34 -11.12 -27.32
N ARG A 629 -1.23 -11.40 -28.28
CA ARG A 629 -2.46 -10.63 -28.52
C ARG A 629 -3.66 -11.12 -27.70
N CYS A 630 -3.52 -12.21 -26.96
CA CYS A 630 -4.58 -12.76 -26.12
C CYS A 630 -4.72 -11.96 -24.81
N LEU A 631 -5.97 -11.76 -24.37
CA LEU A 631 -6.24 -11.26 -23.04
C LEU A 631 -5.84 -12.31 -21.99
N PRO A 632 -5.32 -11.95 -20.80
CA PRO A 632 -4.97 -12.93 -19.78
C PRO A 632 -6.13 -13.81 -19.32
N SER A 633 -7.38 -13.33 -19.34
CA SER A 633 -8.55 -14.17 -19.07
C SER A 633 -8.82 -15.19 -20.19
N ALA A 634 -8.45 -14.89 -21.45
CA ALA A 634 -8.47 -15.88 -22.53
C ALA A 634 -7.37 -16.93 -22.34
N LEU A 635 -6.16 -16.52 -22.00
CA LEU A 635 -5.06 -17.45 -21.69
C LEU A 635 -5.38 -18.34 -20.46
N PHE A 636 -6.04 -17.77 -19.45
CA PHE A 636 -6.55 -18.51 -18.30
C PHE A 636 -7.60 -19.55 -18.72
N LEU A 637 -8.56 -19.18 -19.58
CA LEU A 637 -9.55 -20.13 -20.09
C LEU A 637 -8.93 -21.21 -20.99
N LEU A 638 -7.89 -20.88 -21.78
CA LEU A 638 -7.13 -21.87 -22.52
C LEU A 638 -6.46 -22.88 -21.57
N THR A 639 -5.83 -22.40 -20.50
CA THR A 639 -5.22 -23.22 -19.45
C THR A 639 -6.25 -24.14 -18.78
N LEU A 640 -7.41 -23.58 -18.43
CA LEU A 640 -8.47 -24.31 -17.74
C LEU A 640 -9.13 -25.35 -18.67
N LEU A 641 -9.74 -24.92 -19.78
CA LEU A 641 -10.57 -25.78 -20.63
C LEU A 641 -9.78 -26.84 -21.40
N HIS A 642 -8.50 -26.62 -21.66
CA HIS A 642 -7.63 -27.60 -22.33
C HIS A 642 -6.78 -28.39 -21.32
N TRP A 643 -7.12 -28.40 -20.03
CA TRP A 643 -6.49 -29.34 -19.10
C TRP A 643 -6.85 -30.78 -19.48
N PRO A 644 -5.87 -31.69 -19.66
CA PRO A 644 -6.12 -33.06 -20.08
C PRO A 644 -7.02 -33.86 -19.13
N GLU A 645 -7.74 -34.84 -19.69
CA GLU A 645 -8.61 -35.79 -19.00
C GLU A 645 -8.02 -37.20 -19.08
N ASP A 646 -8.39 -38.06 -18.13
CA ASP A 646 -7.79 -39.41 -18.06
C ASP A 646 -8.10 -40.25 -19.30
N HIS A 647 -9.29 -40.05 -19.87
CA HIS A 647 -9.79 -40.73 -21.05
C HIS A 647 -9.32 -40.13 -22.39
N ASP A 648 -8.54 -39.04 -22.38
CA ASP A 648 -7.93 -38.52 -23.60
C ASP A 648 -6.90 -39.52 -24.15
N SER A 649 -6.85 -39.67 -25.47
CA SER A 649 -5.76 -40.39 -26.12
C SER A 649 -4.40 -39.72 -25.88
N ALA A 650 -3.30 -40.47 -25.99
CA ALA A 650 -1.95 -39.91 -25.80
C ALA A 650 -1.68 -38.68 -26.71
N CYS A 651 -2.17 -38.72 -27.96
CA CYS A 651 -2.06 -37.61 -28.90
C CYS A 651 -2.88 -36.38 -28.46
N GLU A 652 -4.10 -36.59 -27.96
CA GLU A 652 -4.93 -35.51 -27.43
C GLU A 652 -4.34 -34.89 -26.15
N LYS A 653 -3.82 -35.71 -25.23
CA LYS A 653 -3.12 -35.25 -24.04
C LYS A 653 -1.95 -34.35 -24.41
N GLU A 654 -1.11 -34.78 -25.34
CA GLU A 654 0.05 -33.99 -25.78
C GLU A 654 -0.36 -32.66 -26.42
N SER A 655 -1.34 -32.67 -27.33
CA SER A 655 -1.84 -31.44 -27.96
C SER A 655 -2.45 -30.45 -26.94
N LYS A 656 -3.15 -30.99 -25.94
CA LYS A 656 -3.69 -30.20 -24.82
C LYS A 656 -2.56 -29.62 -23.96
N TYR A 657 -1.54 -30.40 -23.62
CA TYR A 657 -0.37 -29.90 -22.88
C TYR A 657 0.37 -28.79 -23.62
N GLU A 658 0.60 -28.92 -24.94
CA GLU A 658 1.21 -27.85 -25.75
C GLU A 658 0.41 -26.55 -25.68
N THR A 659 -0.92 -26.66 -25.80
CA THR A 659 -1.84 -25.51 -25.70
C THR A 659 -1.76 -24.84 -24.33
N VAL A 660 -1.75 -25.64 -23.27
CA VAL A 660 -1.68 -25.17 -21.88
C VAL A 660 -0.32 -24.52 -21.60
N GLN A 661 0.78 -25.17 -21.94
CA GLN A 661 2.14 -24.64 -21.74
C GLN A 661 2.33 -23.29 -22.47
N SER A 662 1.92 -23.21 -23.74
CA SER A 662 1.97 -21.97 -24.53
C SER A 662 1.18 -20.83 -23.88
N ALA A 663 0.01 -21.13 -23.32
CA ALA A 663 -0.81 -20.15 -22.61
C ALA A 663 -0.16 -19.72 -21.28
N VAL A 664 0.39 -20.67 -20.52
CA VAL A 664 1.05 -20.44 -19.23
C VAL A 664 2.31 -19.58 -19.37
N GLU A 665 3.14 -19.82 -20.37
CA GLU A 665 4.33 -18.98 -20.64
C GLU A 665 3.97 -17.50 -20.83
N HIS A 666 2.87 -17.23 -21.55
CA HIS A 666 2.39 -15.86 -21.77
C HIS A 666 1.68 -15.28 -20.55
N LEU A 667 0.99 -16.11 -19.76
CA LEU A 667 0.44 -15.70 -18.46
C LEU A 667 1.55 -15.30 -17.49
N GLU A 668 2.62 -16.08 -17.42
CA GLU A 668 3.75 -15.81 -16.52
C GLU A 668 4.51 -14.55 -16.94
N LYS A 669 4.86 -14.39 -18.22
CA LYS A 669 5.45 -13.14 -18.75
C LYS A 669 4.55 -11.94 -18.44
N GLY A 670 3.25 -12.10 -18.64
CA GLY A 670 2.25 -11.11 -18.30
C GLY A 670 2.20 -10.80 -16.80
N TYR A 671 2.32 -11.81 -15.94
CA TYR A 671 2.34 -11.68 -14.49
C TYR A 671 3.55 -10.87 -14.02
N TRP A 672 4.77 -11.22 -14.47
CA TRP A 672 6.00 -10.55 -14.06
C TRP A 672 6.07 -9.11 -14.53
N THR A 673 5.69 -8.84 -15.79
CA THR A 673 5.54 -7.48 -16.33
C THR A 673 4.57 -6.66 -15.47
N LYS A 674 3.56 -7.33 -14.91
CA LYS A 674 2.56 -6.68 -14.07
C LYS A 674 2.97 -6.47 -12.63
N MET A 675 3.86 -7.31 -12.09
CA MET A 675 4.28 -7.37 -10.69
C MET A 675 5.58 -6.61 -10.39
N LYS A 676 6.30 -6.12 -11.41
CA LYS A 676 7.59 -5.43 -11.26
C LYS A 676 7.58 -4.31 -10.21
N ASP A 677 6.52 -3.49 -10.18
CA ASP A 677 6.42 -2.30 -9.31
C ASP A 677 5.65 -2.57 -8.00
N ILE A 678 5.30 -3.82 -7.71
CA ILE A 678 4.50 -4.20 -6.54
C ILE A 678 5.43 -4.77 -5.46
N PRO A 679 5.42 -4.21 -4.23
CA PRO A 679 6.23 -4.73 -3.13
C PRO A 679 5.96 -6.21 -2.90
N GLN A 680 7.00 -7.00 -2.62
CA GLN A 680 6.89 -8.45 -2.45
C GLN A 680 5.81 -8.85 -1.44
N ARG A 681 5.71 -8.14 -0.30
CA ARG A 681 4.66 -8.33 0.73
C ARG A 681 3.22 -8.22 0.22
N LYS A 682 3.00 -7.55 -0.91
CA LYS A 682 1.69 -7.36 -1.56
C LYS A 682 1.46 -8.28 -2.76
N ARG A 683 2.48 -8.99 -3.26
CA ARG A 683 2.33 -9.91 -4.40
C ARG A 683 1.49 -11.11 -3.96
N ARG A 684 0.42 -11.40 -4.68
CA ARG A 684 -0.50 -12.50 -4.37
C ARG A 684 -0.81 -13.32 -5.60
N ILE A 685 -1.08 -14.59 -5.35
CA ILE A 685 -1.55 -15.55 -6.34
C ILE A 685 -2.92 -16.00 -5.86
N TYR A 686 -3.94 -15.72 -6.68
CA TYR A 686 -5.32 -16.05 -6.37
C TYR A 686 -5.79 -17.24 -7.22
N THR A 687 -6.26 -18.28 -6.53
CA THR A 687 -6.76 -19.51 -7.13
C THR A 687 -8.29 -19.49 -7.13
N HIS A 688 -8.88 -19.50 -8.34
CA HIS A 688 -10.34 -19.50 -8.51
C HIS A 688 -10.90 -20.92 -8.59
N PHE A 689 -10.22 -21.79 -9.32
CA PHE A 689 -10.65 -23.16 -9.61
C PHE A 689 -9.56 -24.14 -9.23
N PHE A 690 -9.95 -25.33 -8.81
CA PHE A 690 -9.09 -26.46 -8.51
C PHE A 690 -9.50 -27.66 -9.36
N LEU A 691 -8.56 -28.57 -9.61
CA LEU A 691 -8.83 -29.81 -10.33
C LEU A 691 -9.55 -30.81 -9.42
N GLY A 692 -10.72 -31.28 -9.85
CA GLY A 692 -11.56 -32.28 -9.18
C GLY A 692 -11.58 -33.63 -9.91
N ASN A 693 -12.27 -34.60 -9.29
CA ASN A 693 -12.36 -35.98 -9.77
C ASN A 693 -13.39 -36.20 -10.89
N GLY A 694 -14.23 -35.20 -11.20
CA GLY A 694 -15.23 -35.29 -12.25
C GLY A 694 -14.65 -35.24 -13.69
N THR A 695 -15.52 -35.38 -14.67
CA THR A 695 -15.21 -35.28 -16.12
C THR A 695 -15.86 -34.04 -16.75
N GLY A 696 -15.35 -33.58 -17.89
CA GLY A 696 -15.92 -32.44 -18.61
C GLY A 696 -15.80 -31.13 -17.82
N LEU A 697 -16.91 -30.46 -17.54
CA LEU A 697 -16.92 -29.26 -16.68
C LEU A 697 -16.89 -29.58 -15.17
N ASP A 698 -17.25 -30.81 -14.79
CA ASP A 698 -17.27 -31.24 -13.38
C ASP A 698 -15.87 -31.36 -12.77
N LYS A 699 -14.85 -31.52 -13.63
CA LYS A 699 -13.44 -31.55 -13.22
C LYS A 699 -12.94 -30.22 -12.64
N PHE A 700 -13.72 -29.13 -12.69
CA PHE A 700 -13.34 -27.84 -12.12
C PHE A 700 -14.15 -27.51 -10.88
N VAL A 701 -13.47 -27.52 -9.73
CA VAL A 701 -14.06 -27.18 -8.44
C VAL A 701 -13.77 -25.72 -8.12
N HIS A 702 -14.80 -24.87 -8.13
CA HIS A 702 -14.64 -23.46 -7.74
C HIS A 702 -14.43 -23.30 -6.23
N LYS A 703 -13.56 -22.36 -5.84
CA LYS A 703 -13.18 -22.08 -4.45
C LYS A 703 -14.35 -21.83 -3.49
N THR A 704 -15.48 -21.31 -4.00
CA THR A 704 -16.67 -21.06 -3.16
C THR A 704 -17.27 -22.33 -2.56
N LYS A 705 -17.08 -23.51 -3.18
CA LYS A 705 -17.51 -24.79 -2.56
C LYS A 705 -16.74 -25.04 -1.26
N PHE A 706 -15.44 -24.78 -1.23
CA PHE A 706 -14.62 -24.92 -0.02
C PHE A 706 -14.90 -23.83 1.03
N GLN A 707 -15.28 -22.62 0.60
CA GLN A 707 -15.63 -21.55 1.54
C GLN A 707 -16.81 -21.94 2.42
N ARG A 708 -17.79 -22.66 1.88
CA ARG A 708 -18.94 -23.17 2.66
C ARG A 708 -18.51 -24.12 3.77
N ILE A 709 -17.56 -25.00 3.47
CA ILE A 709 -17.01 -25.99 4.41
C ILE A 709 -16.14 -25.29 5.46
N THR A 710 -15.27 -24.39 5.03
CA THR A 710 -14.32 -23.67 5.89
C THR A 710 -14.93 -22.47 6.63
N ASN A 711 -16.24 -22.21 6.51
CA ASN A 711 -16.89 -21.02 7.05
C ASN A 711 -16.68 -20.81 8.55
N ARG A 712 -16.43 -21.89 9.32
CA ARG A 712 -16.20 -21.89 10.77
C ARG A 712 -14.90 -21.20 11.22
N PHE A 713 -13.92 -21.01 10.34
CA PHE A 713 -12.61 -20.42 10.71
C PHE A 713 -12.60 -18.88 10.57
N SER A 714 -11.79 -18.19 11.38
CA SER A 714 -11.51 -16.76 11.19
C SER A 714 -10.76 -16.48 9.89
N VAL A 715 -10.75 -15.23 9.40
CA VAL A 715 -10.12 -14.87 8.11
C VAL A 715 -8.61 -15.14 8.10
N SER A 716 -7.92 -14.89 9.23
CA SER A 716 -6.49 -15.15 9.42
C SER A 716 -6.18 -16.65 9.43
N GLU A 717 -6.97 -17.44 10.17
CA GLU A 717 -6.82 -18.90 10.21
C GLU A 717 -7.09 -19.55 8.86
N LYS A 718 -8.17 -19.14 8.17
CA LYS A 718 -8.45 -19.58 6.80
C LYS A 718 -7.20 -19.40 5.94
N ARG A 719 -6.61 -18.21 5.98
CA ARG A 719 -5.46 -17.86 5.14
C ARG A 719 -4.25 -18.75 5.40
N MET A 720 -3.89 -18.96 6.66
CA MET A 720 -2.73 -19.79 7.01
C MET A 720 -2.97 -21.26 6.64
N LYS A 721 -4.17 -21.79 6.91
CA LYS A 721 -4.55 -23.15 6.55
C LYS A 721 -4.59 -23.38 5.03
N TRP A 722 -5.03 -22.39 4.25
CA TRP A 722 -4.99 -22.45 2.78
C TRP A 722 -3.56 -22.39 2.22
N LEU A 723 -2.67 -21.60 2.84
CA LEU A 723 -1.27 -21.48 2.40
C LEU A 723 -0.48 -22.75 2.69
N ARG A 724 -0.62 -23.33 3.89
CA ARG A 724 0.05 -24.56 4.31
C ARG A 724 -0.55 -25.83 3.70
N GLY A 725 -1.65 -25.72 2.96
CA GLY A 725 -2.39 -26.86 2.41
C GLY A 725 -3.22 -27.63 3.45
N GLU A 726 -3.24 -27.22 4.73
CA GLU A 726 -4.04 -27.84 5.79
C GLU A 726 -5.54 -27.82 5.49
N ALA A 727 -6.04 -26.77 4.84
CA ALA A 727 -7.44 -26.70 4.42
C ALA A 727 -7.79 -27.80 3.41
N LEU A 728 -6.82 -28.28 2.64
CA LEU A 728 -7.01 -29.33 1.65
C LEU A 728 -6.92 -30.74 2.23
N LYS A 729 -6.52 -30.88 3.51
CA LYS A 729 -6.50 -32.16 4.24
C LYS A 729 -7.86 -32.52 4.85
N MET A 730 -8.85 -31.61 4.79
CA MET A 730 -10.19 -31.90 5.27
C MET A 730 -10.83 -32.99 4.39
N PRO A 731 -11.46 -34.04 4.97
CA PRO A 731 -12.01 -35.15 4.20
C PRO A 731 -12.99 -34.69 3.11
N GLU A 732 -13.88 -33.74 3.42
CA GLU A 732 -14.89 -33.27 2.47
C GLU A 732 -14.26 -32.52 1.27
N ILE A 733 -13.08 -31.93 1.46
CA ILE A 733 -12.35 -31.21 0.40
C ILE A 733 -11.47 -32.18 -0.38
N THR A 734 -10.87 -33.16 0.30
CA THR A 734 -9.99 -34.17 -0.30
C THR A 734 -10.76 -35.04 -1.29
N GLU A 735 -11.98 -35.47 -0.93
CA GLU A 735 -12.84 -36.29 -1.79
C GLU A 735 -13.25 -35.57 -3.09
N MET A 736 -13.38 -34.24 -3.04
CA MET A 736 -13.74 -33.42 -4.20
C MET A 736 -12.57 -33.18 -5.17
N LEU A 737 -11.34 -33.30 -4.70
CA LEU A 737 -10.15 -32.88 -5.42
C LEU A 737 -9.39 -34.06 -6.01
N LYS A 738 -8.85 -33.84 -7.20
CA LYS A 738 -7.95 -34.78 -7.86
C LYS A 738 -6.51 -34.50 -7.49
N ARG A 739 -5.77 -35.55 -7.17
CA ARG A 739 -4.31 -35.51 -7.08
C ARG A 739 -3.70 -35.86 -8.44
N VAL A 740 -2.62 -35.19 -8.78
CA VAL A 740 -1.80 -35.49 -9.96
C VAL A 740 -0.41 -35.89 -9.51
N SER A 741 0.22 -36.74 -10.31
CA SER A 741 1.59 -37.19 -10.10
C SER A 741 2.60 -36.26 -10.77
N GLY A 742 3.80 -36.25 -10.22
CA GLY A 742 4.93 -35.47 -10.71
C GLY A 742 6.20 -35.85 -9.98
N TRP A 743 7.26 -35.10 -10.25
CA TRP A 743 8.53 -35.27 -9.56
C TRP A 743 9.15 -33.93 -9.21
N THR A 744 10.07 -33.91 -8.25
CA THR A 744 10.94 -32.77 -7.98
C THR A 744 12.30 -32.95 -8.63
N GLU A 745 12.87 -31.85 -9.11
CA GLU A 745 14.24 -31.79 -9.64
C GLU A 745 14.79 -30.39 -9.31
N ASP A 746 15.86 -30.33 -8.52
CA ASP A 746 16.50 -29.09 -8.04
C ASP A 746 15.53 -28.07 -7.38
N GLY A 747 14.60 -28.57 -6.56
CA GLY A 747 13.60 -27.73 -5.90
C GLY A 747 12.51 -27.17 -6.83
N VAL A 748 12.43 -27.68 -8.07
CA VAL A 748 11.36 -27.38 -9.04
C VAL A 748 10.40 -28.56 -9.13
N VAL A 749 9.10 -28.28 -9.14
CA VAL A 749 8.04 -29.29 -9.31
C VAL A 749 7.70 -29.45 -10.78
N TYR A 750 7.72 -30.68 -11.28
CA TYR A 750 7.33 -31.05 -12.64
C TYR A 750 6.11 -31.96 -12.65
N LEU A 751 5.23 -31.75 -13.64
CA LEU A 751 4.04 -32.57 -13.86
C LEU A 751 4.38 -33.81 -14.70
N GLU A 752 3.88 -34.97 -14.29
CA GLU A 752 3.92 -36.19 -15.09
C GLU A 752 2.88 -36.15 -16.23
N GLY A 753 3.28 -36.56 -17.44
CA GLY A 753 2.40 -36.66 -18.61
C GLY A 753 2.95 -36.04 -19.91
N PRO A 754 3.36 -34.76 -19.93
CA PRO A 754 3.89 -34.10 -21.13
C PRO A 754 5.17 -34.77 -21.64
N GLN A 755 5.17 -35.24 -22.90
CA GLN A 755 6.30 -36.00 -23.44
C GLN A 755 7.33 -35.11 -24.16
N LYS A 756 6.88 -34.06 -24.87
CA LYS A 756 7.79 -33.21 -25.66
C LYS A 756 8.56 -32.20 -24.83
N LYS A 757 7.95 -31.67 -23.77
CA LYS A 757 8.51 -30.60 -22.95
C LYS A 757 8.10 -30.75 -21.49
N LYS A 758 9.09 -30.80 -20.60
CA LYS A 758 8.89 -30.80 -19.14
C LYS A 758 7.99 -29.61 -18.74
N PHE A 759 6.91 -29.90 -18.00
CA PHE A 759 5.97 -28.87 -17.53
C PHE A 759 6.21 -28.54 -16.05
N SER A 760 6.90 -27.43 -15.80
CA SER A 760 7.08 -26.93 -14.43
C SER A 760 5.78 -26.35 -13.88
N ILE A 761 5.43 -26.73 -12.65
CA ILE A 761 4.27 -26.23 -11.91
C ILE A 761 4.77 -25.46 -10.69
N LEU A 762 4.24 -24.26 -10.47
CA LEU A 762 4.69 -23.42 -9.36
C LEU A 762 4.16 -23.95 -8.01
N PRO A 763 5.01 -24.28 -7.03
CA PRO A 763 4.58 -24.60 -5.68
C PRO A 763 4.08 -23.34 -4.95
N ILE A 764 2.88 -23.39 -4.35
CA ILE A 764 2.36 -22.25 -3.59
C ILE A 764 3.08 -22.06 -2.24
N TYR A 765 3.54 -23.17 -1.65
CA TYR A 765 4.26 -23.22 -0.39
C TYR A 765 5.62 -23.86 -0.66
N VAL A 766 6.60 -23.02 -0.99
CA VAL A 766 7.97 -23.46 -1.33
C VAL A 766 8.59 -24.37 -0.26
N PRO A 767 8.38 -24.17 1.06
CA PRO A 767 8.95 -25.06 2.07
C PRO A 767 8.43 -26.50 2.04
N SER A 768 7.33 -26.82 1.35
CA SER A 768 6.87 -28.21 1.18
C SER A 768 7.47 -28.91 -0.03
N VAL A 769 8.42 -28.30 -0.73
CA VAL A 769 9.07 -28.91 -1.90
C VAL A 769 10.33 -29.63 -1.43
N PRO A 770 10.45 -30.95 -1.65
CA PRO A 770 11.67 -31.69 -1.44
C PRO A 770 12.85 -31.08 -2.22
N HIS A 771 14.02 -31.04 -1.60
CA HIS A 771 15.26 -30.63 -2.28
C HIS A 771 15.89 -31.79 -3.07
N SER A 772 15.54 -33.04 -2.74
CA SER A 772 15.91 -34.25 -3.46
C SER A 772 14.98 -34.52 -4.65
N ASN A 773 15.42 -35.41 -5.54
CA ASN A 773 14.62 -35.89 -6.66
C ASN A 773 13.63 -36.93 -6.18
N GLU A 774 12.43 -36.49 -5.81
CA GLU A 774 11.39 -37.34 -5.24
C GLU A 774 10.20 -37.44 -6.18
N ASN A 775 9.56 -38.60 -6.20
CA ASN A 775 8.23 -38.74 -6.79
C ASN A 775 7.21 -38.13 -5.83
N ILE A 776 6.34 -37.27 -6.36
CA ILE A 776 5.39 -36.52 -5.56
C ILE A 776 3.98 -36.62 -6.14
N THR A 777 3.00 -36.47 -5.26
CA THR A 777 1.62 -36.14 -5.66
C THR A 777 1.23 -34.77 -5.12
N PHE A 778 0.35 -34.07 -5.82
CA PHE A 778 -0.14 -32.77 -5.39
C PHE A 778 -1.51 -32.44 -5.99
N ASN A 779 -2.19 -31.44 -5.42
CA ASN A 779 -3.44 -30.89 -5.95
C ASN A 779 -3.14 -29.69 -6.85
N VAL A 780 -3.87 -29.55 -7.96
CA VAL A 780 -3.68 -28.46 -8.93
C VAL A 780 -4.70 -27.35 -8.71
N GLY A 781 -4.20 -26.12 -8.54
CA GLY A 781 -5.00 -24.90 -8.55
C GLY A 781 -4.75 -24.05 -9.80
N PHE A 782 -5.80 -23.50 -10.40
CA PHE A 782 -5.70 -22.64 -11.59
C PHE A 782 -5.68 -21.15 -11.21
N THR A 783 -4.64 -20.44 -11.66
CA THR A 783 -4.41 -19.02 -11.34
C THR A 783 -4.09 -18.20 -12.58
N PHE A 784 -4.14 -16.87 -12.46
CA PHE A 784 -3.72 -15.95 -13.53
C PHE A 784 -2.20 -15.89 -13.75
N ARG A 785 -1.41 -16.68 -13.02
CA ARG A 785 0.01 -16.94 -13.30
C ARG A 785 0.23 -18.28 -14.02
N GLY A 786 -0.76 -19.16 -14.00
CA GLY A 786 -0.66 -20.55 -14.44
C GLY A 786 -1.19 -21.53 -13.38
N PRO A 787 -1.11 -22.84 -13.64
CA PRO A 787 -1.39 -23.87 -12.65
C PRO A 787 -0.36 -23.79 -11.51
N VAL A 788 -0.81 -24.07 -10.28
CA VAL A 788 0.03 -24.09 -9.08
C VAL A 788 -0.21 -25.37 -8.30
N ALA A 789 0.85 -25.87 -7.65
CA ALA A 789 0.82 -27.06 -6.82
C ALA A 789 0.49 -26.72 -5.37
N TYR A 790 -0.47 -27.45 -4.82
CA TYR A 790 -0.90 -27.42 -3.43
C TYR A 790 -0.73 -28.81 -2.79
N ASN A 791 -0.51 -28.84 -1.47
CA ASN A 791 -0.51 -30.09 -0.69
C ASN A 791 0.38 -31.17 -1.32
N ILE A 792 1.65 -30.80 -1.53
CA ILE A 792 2.70 -31.68 -2.09
C ILE A 792 3.02 -32.73 -1.04
N ILE A 793 2.97 -34.00 -1.45
CA ILE A 793 3.27 -35.17 -0.62
C ILE A 793 4.26 -36.03 -1.42
N VAL A 794 5.33 -36.46 -0.76
CA VAL A 794 6.28 -37.43 -1.32
C VAL A 794 5.61 -38.80 -1.32
N ASN A 795 5.67 -39.48 -2.46
CA ASN A 795 5.21 -40.86 -2.54
C ASN A 795 6.28 -41.73 -1.89
N GLU A 796 5.90 -42.51 -0.88
CA GLU A 796 6.76 -43.52 -0.27
C GLU A 796 7.09 -44.66 -1.23
#